data_AF-A0A562II62-F1
#
_entry.id   AF-A0A562II62-F1
#
_cell.length_a   1.000
_cell.length_b   1.000
_cell.length_c   1.000
_cell.angle_alpha   90.00
_cell.angle_beta   90.00
_cell.angle_gamma   90.00
#
_symmetry.space_group_name_H-M   'P 1'
#
loop_
_entity.id
_entity.type
_entity.pdbx_description
1 polymer ?
#
loop_
_entity_poly.entity_id
_entity_poly.type
_entity_poly.pdbx_seq_one_letter_code
_entity_poly.pdbx_strand_id
1 'polypeptide(L)'
;MYRTGDRVRWLPDGTLEYLGRVDRQVKIRGYRIELGEIEAALQSHPAVRTAAVLVNEDAGGDRRLVAYVVPAPDGDRPTAGQLRDHVGHSLAEYMVPAAFVLLDALPLTPNGKLDHRALPDPDVTQQAEQEFAEPRTANERLIAGIWAELLKTERVGIDDDFFLIGGHSLLATQAVTRIRRGVEAAGGSGSVSLMDLFRCRTVRELARLLDEPAGEAAPARLLHELTRPIPAGELVSSYVCVPYGGGSAAIYQALAEAMPAGHRLYSVAIHGEEAGGSQDTMEFADLVDGCVAEILRDVTGPLVLYGHCGIGSALVVAVARKLEAAGRELDAVYVGGIFPFARPRGILNRLSRVADMEPLLSNRTFINRLIGRGVDIEELGLEEANRIIRNMRHDTRSAEDYYGGLLDSRVTKINAPVISVIGEQDPATDYYEERFREWEFLSDTCVLVVLDEGGHYFNRYRATELAEIVTTTHRAIEEDDGAALTLASRGADSDWWLHDVHRAGRAGTADRTDPAERGGAPAAAPRRRPVEPSMRRFLGVASGQLVSLIGSAFTAWAIPIWIYLETGSVARLALFVTLGLVPGLVVAPLAGAVVDRSNRRLVLLGGSGAALAIQFTLGLLLWTDTLQLWHLYSLMVALSVATAFQRLAYVASVPQLVPKRYLRHAIGVVEMVNGFGTLFVPLVAAGALATIGLDGILVLDIVSYTVAVGVTALIRWPAMMGWHRRETLTAEIANGFRYSWGHRHLRAMLIFFLVLNVFLAPPLILTSPLVLSSGDIGDVARVSFLSGLGATLAGLVVAVWGGPARRPMRGVLLAILAIALSCVLVGLRPDLALVAAGACGIAAGLTMTTGIYRAIVQVKIPQRYHGRAAALNQMISWSTLPRPGGAAQRPRRVGFAVLAPAATAFFGPKLMPGGALAPTAGRLVGVGEGRGIALVYVLAGLAIAVLVLVSSRIKAIARFDTEAPDAIPDDLVGVQSLQHRRDPAATGPVVASRPRASELVAGRRP
;
A
#
# COMPACT_ATOMS: atom_id res chain seq x y z
N MET A 1 -39.89 -16.62 -7.18
CA MET A 1 -39.34 -16.82 -8.55
C MET A 1 -39.27 -15.46 -9.24
N TYR A 2 -38.16 -15.14 -9.92
CA TYR A 2 -37.95 -13.89 -10.66
C TYR A 2 -38.01 -14.18 -12.17
N ARG A 3 -38.81 -13.41 -12.93
CA ARG A 3 -38.99 -13.59 -14.38
C ARG A 3 -37.93 -12.77 -15.12
N THR A 4 -36.90 -13.43 -15.64
CA THR A 4 -35.71 -12.76 -16.20
C THR A 4 -35.93 -12.09 -17.56
N GLY A 5 -36.91 -12.57 -18.34
CA GLY A 5 -37.10 -12.16 -19.74
C GLY A 5 -36.13 -12.80 -20.73
N ASP A 6 -35.21 -13.64 -20.24
CA ASP A 6 -34.22 -14.34 -21.06
C ASP A 6 -34.83 -15.62 -21.65
N ARG A 7 -34.59 -15.84 -22.95
CA ARG A 7 -34.93 -17.07 -23.66
C ARG A 7 -33.71 -18.00 -23.62
N VAL A 8 -33.89 -19.18 -23.06
CA VAL A 8 -32.85 -20.21 -22.93
C VAL A 8 -33.37 -21.56 -23.38
N ARG A 9 -32.47 -22.49 -23.73
CA ARG A 9 -32.79 -23.92 -23.88
C ARG A 9 -31.86 -24.78 -23.04
N TRP A 10 -32.37 -25.92 -22.58
CA TRP A 10 -31.57 -26.94 -21.91
C TRP A 10 -30.80 -27.79 -22.93
N LEU A 11 -29.52 -28.03 -22.65
CA LEU A 11 -28.69 -28.99 -23.38
C LEU A 11 -28.70 -30.36 -22.68
N PRO A 12 -28.37 -31.46 -23.39
CA PRO A 12 -28.39 -32.81 -22.84
C PRO A 12 -27.44 -33.04 -21.66
N ASP A 13 -26.42 -32.20 -21.50
CA ASP A 13 -25.44 -32.26 -20.40
C ASP A 13 -25.90 -31.49 -19.14
N GLY A 14 -27.10 -30.90 -19.17
CA GLY A 14 -27.66 -30.15 -18.04
C GLY A 14 -27.24 -28.68 -18.00
N THR A 15 -26.56 -28.18 -19.03
CA THR A 15 -26.25 -26.75 -19.15
C THR A 15 -27.38 -25.99 -19.86
N LEU A 16 -27.49 -24.68 -19.60
CA LEU A 16 -28.46 -23.79 -20.23
C LEU A 16 -27.78 -22.97 -21.32
N GLU A 17 -28.22 -23.13 -22.56
CA GLU A 17 -27.79 -22.31 -23.69
C GLU A 17 -28.71 -21.09 -23.81
N TYR A 18 -28.11 -19.91 -23.77
CA TYR A 18 -28.82 -18.64 -23.90
C TYR A 18 -29.08 -18.29 -25.36
N LEU A 19 -30.35 -18.00 -25.68
CA LEU A 19 -30.84 -17.80 -27.05
C LEU A 19 -31.26 -16.34 -27.33
N GLY A 20 -31.14 -15.44 -26.34
CA GLY A 20 -31.52 -14.03 -26.44
C GLY A 20 -32.54 -13.60 -25.39
N ARG A 21 -33.01 -12.34 -25.45
CA ARG A 21 -34.11 -11.85 -24.62
C ARG A 21 -35.44 -11.85 -25.39
N VAL A 22 -36.54 -11.86 -24.65
CA VAL A 22 -37.90 -11.76 -25.18
C VAL A 22 -38.39 -10.30 -25.21
N ASP A 23 -37.72 -9.38 -24.51
CA ASP A 23 -38.04 -7.94 -24.47
C ASP A 23 -37.07 -7.08 -25.32
N ARG A 24 -37.34 -5.75 -25.40
CA ARG A 24 -36.63 -4.77 -26.25
C ARG A 24 -35.40 -4.12 -25.60
N GLN A 25 -35.00 -4.58 -24.41
CA GLN A 25 -33.86 -4.05 -23.66
C GLN A 25 -32.54 -4.54 -24.28
N VAL A 26 -31.59 -3.64 -24.52
CA VAL A 26 -30.30 -3.98 -25.14
C VAL A 26 -29.11 -3.69 -24.20
N LYS A 27 -28.01 -4.42 -24.41
CA LYS A 27 -26.74 -4.17 -23.71
C LYS A 27 -25.67 -3.71 -24.69
N ILE A 28 -25.16 -2.50 -24.50
CA ILE A 28 -24.08 -1.92 -25.32
C ILE A 28 -22.97 -1.47 -24.37
N ARG A 29 -21.73 -1.94 -24.62
CA ARG A 29 -20.53 -1.57 -23.85
C ARG A 29 -20.68 -1.69 -22.31
N GLY A 30 -21.52 -2.64 -21.86
CA GLY A 30 -21.78 -2.90 -20.44
C GLY A 30 -23.01 -2.18 -19.85
N TYR A 31 -23.55 -1.19 -20.55
CA TYR A 31 -24.74 -0.44 -20.15
C TYR A 31 -26.02 -1.15 -20.59
N ARG A 32 -27.03 -1.16 -19.71
CA ARG A 32 -28.39 -1.57 -20.06
C ARG A 32 -29.13 -0.33 -20.58
N ILE A 33 -29.64 -0.42 -21.80
CA ILE A 33 -30.28 0.70 -22.50
C ILE A 33 -31.69 0.30 -22.89
N GLU A 34 -32.66 1.12 -22.51
CA GLU A 34 -34.04 1.03 -22.96
C GLU A 34 -34.20 1.87 -24.23
N LEU A 35 -34.36 1.20 -25.38
CA LEU A 35 -34.46 1.91 -26.67
C LEU A 35 -35.66 2.86 -26.73
N GLY A 36 -36.75 2.51 -26.04
CA GLY A 36 -37.96 3.34 -25.98
C GLY A 36 -37.77 4.69 -25.29
N GLU A 37 -36.79 4.82 -24.38
CA GLU A 37 -36.46 6.09 -23.73
C GLU A 37 -35.81 7.06 -24.73
N ILE A 38 -34.96 6.53 -25.60
CA ILE A 38 -34.32 7.29 -26.68
C ILE A 38 -35.34 7.69 -27.74
N GLU A 39 -36.25 6.78 -28.10
CA GLU A 39 -37.36 7.06 -29.02
C GLU A 39 -38.27 8.17 -28.47
N ALA A 40 -38.60 8.15 -27.18
CA ALA A 40 -39.41 9.18 -26.54
C ALA A 40 -38.69 10.55 -26.50
N ALA A 41 -37.39 10.56 -26.18
CA ALA A 41 -36.58 11.78 -26.20
C ALA A 41 -36.54 12.39 -27.62
N LEU A 42 -36.38 11.57 -28.66
CA LEU A 42 -36.41 12.04 -30.04
C LEU A 42 -37.78 12.58 -30.45
N GLN A 43 -38.86 11.93 -30.04
CA GLN A 43 -40.24 12.36 -30.34
C GLN A 43 -40.64 13.64 -29.60
N SER A 44 -39.90 14.05 -28.56
CA SER A 44 -40.09 15.34 -27.89
C SER A 44 -39.57 16.53 -28.71
N HIS A 45 -38.74 16.30 -29.74
CA HIS A 45 -38.25 17.35 -30.60
C HIS A 45 -39.36 17.83 -31.57
N PRO A 46 -39.67 19.15 -31.65
CA PRO A 46 -40.81 19.66 -32.43
C PRO A 46 -40.81 19.27 -33.93
N ALA A 47 -39.62 19.07 -34.51
CA ALA A 47 -39.45 18.68 -35.91
C ALA A 47 -39.54 17.15 -36.16
N VAL A 48 -39.81 16.33 -35.14
CA VAL A 48 -39.87 14.87 -35.24
C VAL A 48 -41.31 14.38 -35.08
N ARG A 49 -41.84 13.68 -36.08
CA ARG A 49 -43.17 13.04 -36.02
C ARG A 49 -43.14 11.71 -35.28
N THR A 50 -42.16 10.87 -35.59
CA THR A 50 -41.94 9.59 -34.93
C THR A 50 -40.49 9.15 -35.13
N ALA A 51 -40.00 8.29 -34.24
CA ALA A 51 -38.66 7.75 -34.29
C ALA A 51 -38.64 6.30 -33.82
N ALA A 52 -37.73 5.51 -34.40
CA ALA A 52 -37.41 4.16 -33.96
C ALA A 52 -35.90 4.04 -33.76
N VAL A 53 -35.46 3.41 -32.67
CA VAL A 53 -34.04 3.26 -32.35
C VAL A 53 -33.67 1.78 -32.35
N LEU A 54 -32.57 1.44 -33.01
CA LEU A 54 -32.08 0.07 -33.13
C LEU A 54 -30.59 -0.02 -32.81
N VAL A 55 -30.15 -1.23 -32.51
CA VAL A 55 -28.73 -1.57 -32.42
C VAL A 55 -28.29 -2.08 -33.77
N ASN A 56 -27.29 -1.43 -34.35
CA ASN A 56 -26.61 -1.92 -35.54
C ASN A 56 -25.24 -2.50 -35.14
N GLU A 57 -24.88 -3.63 -35.74
CA GLU A 57 -23.59 -4.31 -35.56
C GLU A 57 -22.73 -4.06 -36.80
N ASP A 58 -21.57 -3.43 -36.63
CA ASP A 58 -20.63 -3.21 -37.75
C ASP A 58 -19.86 -4.51 -38.10
N ALA A 59 -19.21 -4.56 -39.26
CA ALA A 59 -18.45 -5.72 -39.76
C ALA A 59 -17.32 -6.18 -38.79
N GLY A 60 -16.88 -5.30 -37.88
CA GLY A 60 -15.93 -5.59 -36.79
C GLY A 60 -16.56 -6.13 -35.49
N GLY A 61 -17.88 -6.26 -35.41
CA GLY A 61 -18.61 -6.77 -34.25
C GLY A 61 -18.89 -5.76 -33.13
N ASP A 62 -18.66 -4.46 -33.35
CA ASP A 62 -19.02 -3.41 -32.40
C ASP A 62 -20.49 -3.00 -32.54
N ARG A 63 -21.17 -2.82 -31.40
CA ARG A 63 -22.61 -2.53 -31.32
C ARG A 63 -22.82 -1.03 -31.11
N ARG A 64 -23.59 -0.38 -31.99
CA ARG A 64 -23.92 1.05 -31.91
C ARG A 64 -25.42 1.31 -32.04
N LEU A 65 -25.89 2.40 -31.44
CA LEU A 65 -27.27 2.86 -31.55
C LEU A 65 -27.47 3.66 -32.85
N VAL A 66 -28.55 3.39 -33.57
CA VAL A 66 -28.97 4.10 -34.79
C VAL A 66 -30.42 4.52 -34.62
N ALA A 67 -30.70 5.80 -34.83
CA ALA A 67 -32.04 6.35 -34.79
C ALA A 67 -32.58 6.57 -36.20
N TYR A 68 -33.76 6.02 -36.49
CA TYR A 68 -34.52 6.25 -37.72
C TYR A 68 -35.64 7.22 -37.41
N VAL A 69 -35.59 8.40 -38.03
CA VAL A 69 -36.41 9.54 -37.64
C VAL A 69 -37.27 9.97 -38.82
N VAL A 70 -38.56 10.18 -38.56
CA VAL A 70 -39.51 10.69 -39.54
C VAL A 70 -39.82 12.14 -39.19
N PRO A 71 -39.50 13.12 -40.05
CA PRO A 71 -39.78 14.53 -39.80
C PRO A 71 -41.27 14.84 -39.65
N ALA A 72 -41.57 15.92 -38.93
CA ALA A 72 -42.92 16.51 -38.88
C ALA A 72 -43.32 17.09 -40.27
N PRO A 73 -44.59 16.98 -40.68
CA PRO A 73 -45.02 17.39 -42.02
C PRO A 73 -44.95 18.91 -42.27
N ASP A 74 -45.03 19.75 -41.24
CA ASP A 74 -45.12 21.21 -41.34
C ASP A 74 -43.87 21.96 -40.78
N GLY A 75 -42.69 21.34 -40.80
CA GLY A 75 -41.46 21.93 -40.27
C GLY A 75 -40.20 21.61 -41.09
N ASP A 76 -39.13 22.37 -40.84
CA ASP A 76 -37.81 22.10 -41.44
C ASP A 76 -37.27 20.72 -41.03
N ARG A 77 -36.61 20.03 -41.98
CA ARG A 77 -36.01 18.72 -41.71
C ARG A 77 -34.87 18.88 -40.70
N PRO A 78 -34.90 18.20 -39.54
CA PRO A 78 -33.86 18.35 -38.53
C PRO A 78 -32.56 17.70 -39.01
N THR A 79 -31.43 18.36 -38.76
CA THR A 79 -30.10 17.79 -39.02
C THR A 79 -29.72 16.76 -37.95
N ALA A 80 -28.81 15.85 -38.27
CA ALA A 80 -28.32 14.86 -37.32
C ALA A 80 -27.65 15.52 -36.09
N GLY A 81 -26.97 16.66 -36.27
CA GLY A 81 -26.40 17.45 -35.18
C GLY A 81 -27.46 18.01 -34.24
N GLN A 82 -28.52 18.62 -34.77
CA GLN A 82 -29.64 19.14 -33.96
C GLN A 82 -30.33 18.03 -33.14
N LEU A 83 -30.54 16.85 -33.73
CA LEU A 83 -31.14 15.71 -33.04
C LEU A 83 -30.19 15.14 -31.97
N ARG A 84 -28.90 15.06 -32.26
CA ARG A 84 -27.87 14.62 -31.31
C ARG A 84 -27.80 15.55 -30.11
N ASP A 85 -27.76 16.86 -30.36
CA ASP A 85 -27.73 17.87 -29.32
C ASP A 85 -29.00 17.77 -28.47
N HIS A 86 -30.18 17.75 -29.07
CA HIS A 86 -31.46 17.65 -28.36
C HIS A 86 -31.54 16.43 -27.42
N VAL A 87 -31.16 15.25 -27.91
CA VAL A 87 -31.13 14.03 -27.10
C VAL A 87 -30.03 14.10 -26.05
N GLY A 88 -28.86 14.67 -26.38
CA GLY A 88 -27.74 14.85 -25.46
C GLY A 88 -28.01 15.83 -24.30
N HIS A 89 -29.01 16.71 -24.42
CA HIS A 89 -29.47 17.55 -23.31
C HIS A 89 -30.32 16.79 -22.27
N SER A 90 -30.94 15.66 -22.65
CA SER A 90 -31.93 14.96 -21.82
C SER A 90 -31.53 13.52 -21.44
N LEU A 91 -30.61 12.89 -22.17
CA LEU A 91 -30.15 11.52 -21.93
C LEU A 91 -28.65 11.45 -21.62
N ALA A 92 -28.23 10.37 -20.96
CA ALA A 92 -26.82 10.08 -20.72
C ALA A 92 -26.06 9.80 -22.03
N GLU A 93 -24.76 10.10 -22.06
CA GLU A 93 -23.93 10.07 -23.26
C GLU A 93 -23.95 8.72 -24.00
N TYR A 94 -23.93 7.60 -23.26
CA TYR A 94 -23.98 6.26 -23.85
C TYR A 94 -25.34 5.90 -24.47
N MET A 95 -26.38 6.70 -24.26
CA MET A 95 -27.72 6.53 -24.83
C MET A 95 -27.94 7.38 -26.09
N VAL A 96 -27.03 8.31 -26.39
CA VAL A 96 -27.13 9.16 -27.57
C VAL A 96 -26.81 8.32 -28.83
N PRO A 97 -27.72 8.24 -29.82
CA PRO A 97 -27.50 7.48 -31.05
C PRO A 97 -26.23 7.91 -31.80
N ALA A 98 -25.48 6.95 -32.31
CA ALA A 98 -24.28 7.22 -33.11
C ALA A 98 -24.64 7.78 -34.50
N ALA A 99 -25.79 7.39 -35.06
CA ALA A 99 -26.28 7.78 -36.38
C ALA A 99 -27.78 8.12 -36.37
N PHE A 100 -28.21 9.03 -37.25
CA PHE A 100 -29.59 9.53 -37.37
C PHE A 100 -30.05 9.49 -38.83
N VAL A 101 -30.85 8.49 -39.21
CA VAL A 101 -31.32 8.30 -40.59
C VAL A 101 -32.71 8.90 -40.75
N LEU A 102 -32.85 9.89 -41.63
CA LEU A 102 -34.16 10.48 -41.95
C LEU A 102 -34.93 9.61 -42.94
N LEU A 103 -36.19 9.31 -42.63
CA LEU A 103 -37.10 8.56 -43.49
C LEU A 103 -38.39 9.35 -43.72
N ASP A 104 -39.02 9.16 -44.89
CA ASP A 104 -40.34 9.75 -45.14
C ASP A 104 -41.45 9.04 -44.33
N ALA A 105 -41.27 7.74 -44.06
CA ALA A 105 -42.12 6.94 -43.16
C ALA A 105 -41.35 5.73 -42.60
N LEU A 106 -41.72 5.27 -41.39
CA LEU A 106 -41.20 4.01 -40.84
C LEU A 106 -41.83 2.82 -41.60
N PRO A 107 -41.04 1.86 -42.09
CA PRO A 107 -41.58 0.66 -42.74
C PRO A 107 -42.28 -0.24 -41.71
N LEU A 108 -43.53 -0.58 -41.97
CA LEU A 108 -44.33 -1.43 -41.09
C LEU A 108 -44.69 -2.74 -41.80
N THR A 109 -44.67 -3.84 -41.04
CA THR A 109 -45.23 -5.14 -41.42
C THR A 109 -46.76 -5.05 -41.60
N PRO A 110 -47.39 -6.02 -42.29
CA PRO A 110 -48.86 -6.06 -42.44
C PRO A 110 -49.66 -6.04 -41.13
N ASN A 111 -49.02 -6.37 -40.00
CA ASN A 111 -49.60 -6.32 -38.65
C ASN A 111 -49.36 -4.99 -37.92
N GLY A 112 -48.89 -3.95 -38.61
CA GLY A 112 -48.66 -2.61 -38.04
C GLY A 112 -47.44 -2.49 -37.13
N LYS A 113 -46.52 -3.48 -37.11
CA LYS A 113 -45.26 -3.44 -36.35
C LYS A 113 -44.10 -3.01 -37.25
N LEU A 114 -43.09 -2.33 -36.71
CA LEU A 114 -41.87 -1.95 -37.43
C LEU A 114 -41.22 -3.15 -38.13
N ASP A 115 -40.97 -3.03 -39.43
CA ASP A 115 -40.23 -4.02 -40.22
C ASP A 115 -38.73 -3.69 -40.23
N HIS A 116 -38.01 -4.33 -39.30
CA HIS A 116 -36.58 -4.12 -39.11
C HIS A 116 -35.73 -4.47 -40.35
N ARG A 117 -36.21 -5.35 -41.24
CA ARG A 117 -35.45 -5.77 -42.43
C ARG A 117 -35.59 -4.80 -43.60
N ALA A 118 -36.58 -3.92 -43.55
CA ALA A 118 -36.85 -2.93 -44.59
C ALA A 118 -36.25 -1.55 -44.26
N LEU A 119 -35.57 -1.42 -43.12
CA LEU A 119 -34.85 -0.20 -42.77
C LEU A 119 -33.52 -0.13 -43.53
N PRO A 120 -33.16 1.03 -44.11
CA PRO A 120 -31.90 1.18 -44.82
C PRO A 120 -30.72 1.09 -43.84
N ASP A 121 -29.61 0.54 -44.32
CA ASP A 121 -28.34 0.58 -43.58
C ASP A 121 -27.87 2.04 -43.45
N PRO A 122 -27.36 2.46 -42.28
CA PRO A 122 -26.85 3.81 -42.09
C PRO A 122 -25.57 3.98 -42.91
N ASP A 123 -25.64 4.80 -43.96
CA ASP A 123 -24.47 5.15 -44.76
C ASP A 123 -23.59 6.14 -43.98
N VAL A 124 -22.66 5.58 -43.19
CA VAL A 124 -21.78 6.31 -42.26
C VAL A 124 -20.95 7.38 -42.99
N THR A 125 -20.78 7.22 -44.32
CA THR A 125 -20.07 8.14 -45.20
C THR A 125 -20.81 9.47 -45.43
N GLN A 126 -22.13 9.53 -45.27
CA GLN A 126 -22.93 10.77 -45.43
C GLN A 126 -23.28 11.45 -44.10
N GLN A 127 -23.00 10.83 -42.95
CA GLN A 127 -23.39 11.35 -41.63
C GLN A 127 -22.21 11.79 -40.75
N ALA A 128 -20.98 11.57 -41.21
CA ALA A 128 -19.79 12.29 -40.76
C ALA A 128 -19.71 13.67 -41.45
N GLU A 129 -20.73 14.49 -41.29
CA GLU A 129 -20.62 15.95 -41.43
C GLU A 129 -20.32 16.57 -40.05
N GLN A 130 -19.35 16.02 -39.33
CA GLN A 130 -18.27 16.90 -38.92
C GLN A 130 -17.27 16.77 -40.06
N GLU A 131 -17.26 17.77 -40.95
CA GLU A 131 -16.30 17.89 -42.04
C GLU A 131 -14.93 17.48 -41.51
N PHE A 132 -14.39 16.34 -41.96
CA PHE A 132 -13.05 15.91 -41.55
C PHE A 132 -12.09 17.03 -41.95
N ALA A 133 -11.70 17.84 -40.98
CA ALA A 133 -10.89 19.01 -41.20
C ALA A 133 -9.44 18.63 -40.89
N GLU A 134 -8.61 18.64 -41.94
CA GLU A 134 -7.21 18.27 -41.82
C GLU A 134 -6.42 19.27 -40.95
N PRO A 135 -5.41 18.81 -40.18
CA PRO A 135 -4.51 19.70 -39.47
C PRO A 135 -3.78 20.68 -40.41
N ARG A 136 -4.02 21.98 -40.24
CA ARG A 136 -3.54 23.06 -41.11
C ARG A 136 -2.26 23.69 -40.57
N THR A 137 -2.17 23.93 -39.26
CA THR A 137 -1.00 24.60 -38.64
C THR A 137 0.07 23.59 -38.19
N ALA A 138 1.28 24.09 -37.89
CA ALA A 138 2.36 23.25 -37.37
C ALA A 138 1.98 22.59 -36.03
N ASN A 139 1.34 23.35 -35.14
CA ASN A 139 0.85 22.87 -33.85
C ASN A 139 -0.33 21.90 -34.01
N GLU A 140 -1.29 22.17 -34.92
CA GLU A 140 -2.37 21.23 -35.23
C GLU A 140 -1.82 19.88 -35.72
N ARG A 141 -0.82 19.88 -36.64
CA ARG A 141 -0.19 18.65 -37.15
C ARG A 141 0.58 17.89 -36.07
N LEU A 142 1.28 18.61 -35.21
CA LEU A 142 2.01 18.02 -34.08
C LEU A 142 1.04 17.30 -33.14
N ILE A 143 -0.02 17.99 -32.70
CA ILE A 143 -1.02 17.43 -31.77
C ILE A 143 -1.75 16.25 -32.41
N ALA A 144 -2.26 16.39 -33.64
CA ALA A 144 -2.97 15.31 -34.33
C ALA A 144 -2.09 14.07 -34.55
N GLY A 145 -0.81 14.25 -34.89
CA GLY A 145 0.14 13.14 -35.03
C GLY A 145 0.40 12.40 -33.71
N ILE A 146 0.54 13.15 -32.60
CA ILE A 146 0.70 12.58 -31.26
C ILE A 146 -0.55 11.80 -30.85
N TRP A 147 -1.75 12.33 -31.14
CA TRP A 147 -3.02 11.67 -30.81
C TRP A 147 -3.23 10.40 -31.62
N ALA A 148 -2.96 10.42 -32.92
CA ALA A 148 -3.04 9.25 -33.78
C ALA A 148 -2.14 8.10 -33.27
N GLU A 149 -0.89 8.41 -32.85
CA GLU A 149 0.04 7.44 -32.28
C GLU A 149 -0.47 6.86 -30.95
N LEU A 150 -0.97 7.73 -30.06
CA LEU A 150 -1.44 7.38 -28.73
C LEU A 150 -2.72 6.54 -28.73
N LEU A 151 -3.68 6.95 -29.55
CA LEU A 151 -5.01 6.36 -29.64
C LEU A 151 -5.05 5.18 -30.61
N LYS A 152 -3.96 4.96 -31.36
CA LYS A 152 -3.84 3.93 -32.40
C LYS A 152 -4.91 4.08 -33.48
N THR A 153 -5.16 5.32 -33.89
CA THR A 153 -6.10 5.69 -34.95
C THR A 153 -5.34 6.13 -36.20
N GLU A 154 -5.86 5.81 -37.39
CA GLU A 154 -5.17 6.12 -38.66
C GLU A 154 -5.17 7.63 -38.99
N ARG A 155 -6.23 8.36 -38.61
CA ARG A 155 -6.39 9.80 -38.84
C ARG A 155 -7.11 10.44 -37.65
N VAL A 156 -6.70 11.67 -37.30
CA VAL A 156 -7.35 12.53 -36.29
C VAL A 156 -7.62 13.88 -36.95
N GLY A 157 -8.89 14.28 -37.01
CA GLY A 157 -9.35 15.58 -37.49
C GLY A 157 -9.18 16.68 -36.44
N ILE A 158 -9.18 17.95 -36.86
CA ILE A 158 -8.93 19.05 -35.92
C ILE A 158 -10.06 19.29 -34.90
N ASP A 159 -11.26 18.81 -35.20
CA ASP A 159 -12.46 18.93 -34.34
C ASP A 159 -12.80 17.63 -33.60
N ASP A 160 -11.97 16.59 -33.73
CA ASP A 160 -12.15 15.35 -32.99
C ASP A 160 -11.91 15.59 -31.49
N ASP A 161 -12.87 15.19 -30.65
CA ASP A 161 -12.73 15.25 -29.19
C ASP A 161 -11.88 14.06 -28.70
N PHE A 162 -10.77 14.38 -28.02
CA PHE A 162 -9.80 13.42 -27.49
C PHE A 162 -10.42 12.22 -26.77
N PHE A 163 -11.43 12.47 -25.94
CA PHE A 163 -12.04 11.46 -25.08
C PHE A 163 -13.07 10.63 -25.84
N LEU A 164 -13.77 11.25 -26.81
CA LEU A 164 -14.72 10.54 -27.68
C LEU A 164 -14.02 9.55 -28.62
N ILE A 165 -12.81 9.87 -29.08
CA ILE A 165 -12.04 8.99 -29.97
C ILE A 165 -11.16 7.96 -29.21
N GLY A 166 -11.43 7.75 -27.92
CA GLY A 166 -10.82 6.68 -27.11
C GLY A 166 -9.73 7.14 -26.12
N GLY A 167 -9.55 8.45 -25.95
CA GLY A 167 -8.63 9.03 -24.98
C GLY A 167 -9.12 8.90 -23.53
N HIS A 168 -8.18 8.80 -22.61
CA HIS A 168 -8.44 8.81 -21.16
C HIS A 168 -7.32 9.56 -20.43
N SER A 169 -7.48 9.88 -19.13
CA SER A 169 -6.59 10.79 -18.39
C SER A 169 -5.10 10.41 -18.44
N LEU A 170 -4.78 9.11 -18.48
CA LEU A 170 -3.39 8.63 -18.64
C LEU A 170 -2.84 8.93 -20.05
N LEU A 171 -3.62 8.69 -21.11
CA LEU A 171 -3.24 9.06 -22.48
C LEU A 171 -3.18 10.59 -22.64
N ALA A 172 -4.04 11.34 -21.95
CA ALA A 172 -4.00 12.81 -21.92
C ALA A 172 -2.69 13.32 -21.31
N THR A 173 -2.24 12.72 -20.20
CA THR A 173 -0.95 13.06 -19.56
C THR A 173 0.21 12.80 -20.52
N GLN A 174 0.19 11.66 -21.21
CA GLN A 174 1.18 11.32 -22.23
C GLN A 174 1.12 12.27 -23.44
N ALA A 175 -0.09 12.65 -23.87
CA ALA A 175 -0.30 13.58 -24.98
C ALA A 175 0.31 14.94 -24.65
N VAL A 176 -0.03 15.52 -23.49
CA VAL A 176 0.52 16.81 -23.04
C VAL A 176 2.04 16.76 -22.95
N THR A 177 2.62 15.69 -22.41
CA THR A 177 4.08 15.52 -22.31
C THR A 177 4.74 15.48 -23.69
N ARG A 178 4.18 14.73 -24.64
CA ARG A 178 4.70 14.65 -26.01
C ARG A 178 4.51 15.97 -26.77
N ILE A 179 3.38 16.64 -26.56
CA ILE A 179 3.08 17.94 -27.17
C ILE A 179 4.12 18.97 -26.70
N ARG A 180 4.37 19.07 -25.38
CA ARG A 180 5.40 19.95 -24.81
C ARG A 180 6.77 19.71 -25.42
N ARG A 181 7.23 18.45 -25.44
CA ARG A 181 8.52 18.09 -26.06
C ARG A 181 8.59 18.46 -27.53
N GLY A 182 7.49 18.27 -28.26
CA GLY A 182 7.39 18.65 -29.67
C GLY A 182 7.45 20.16 -29.89
N VAL A 183 6.78 20.94 -29.04
CA VAL A 183 6.78 22.42 -29.08
C VAL A 183 8.16 22.97 -28.70
N GLU A 184 8.79 22.46 -27.66
CA GLU A 184 10.16 22.81 -27.25
C GLU A 184 11.17 22.51 -28.36
N ALA A 185 11.08 21.31 -28.97
CA ALA A 185 11.94 20.93 -30.09
C ALA A 185 11.72 21.82 -31.34
N ALA A 186 10.53 22.38 -31.50
CA ALA A 186 10.18 23.33 -32.56
C ALA A 186 10.53 24.80 -32.20
N GLY A 187 11.12 25.07 -31.03
CA GLY A 187 11.48 26.40 -30.58
C GLY A 187 10.30 27.28 -30.15
N GLY A 188 9.13 26.67 -29.90
CA GLY A 188 7.95 27.36 -29.41
C GLY A 188 8.01 27.61 -27.90
N SER A 189 7.33 28.67 -27.44
CA SER A 189 7.23 29.08 -26.03
C SER A 189 5.84 28.81 -25.41
N GLY A 190 4.91 28.24 -26.17
CA GLY A 190 3.59 27.87 -25.68
C GLY A 190 3.65 26.65 -24.75
N SER A 191 2.95 26.71 -23.62
CA SER A 191 2.82 25.62 -22.66
C SER A 191 1.37 25.12 -22.59
N VAL A 192 1.17 23.80 -22.71
CA VAL A 192 -0.13 23.14 -22.47
C VAL A 192 -0.04 22.37 -21.16
N SER A 193 -1.02 22.50 -20.27
CA SER A 193 -1.17 21.68 -19.06
C SER A 193 -2.13 20.50 -19.29
N LEU A 194 -2.15 19.54 -18.36
CA LEU A 194 -3.17 18.48 -18.38
C LEU A 194 -4.58 19.06 -18.28
N MET A 195 -4.75 20.10 -17.47
CA MET A 195 -6.02 20.80 -17.31
C MET A 195 -6.48 21.45 -18.61
N ASP A 196 -5.55 21.98 -19.40
CA ASP A 196 -5.88 22.56 -20.70
C ASP A 196 -6.43 21.53 -21.67
N LEU A 197 -5.97 20.28 -21.66
CA LEU A 197 -6.53 19.21 -22.50
C LEU A 197 -7.95 18.80 -22.06
N PHE A 198 -8.24 18.81 -20.76
CA PHE A 198 -9.61 18.56 -20.28
C PHE A 198 -10.58 19.68 -20.65
N ARG A 199 -10.09 20.92 -20.76
CA ARG A 199 -10.85 22.11 -21.13
C ARG A 199 -10.99 22.27 -22.64
N CYS A 200 -9.88 22.16 -23.36
CA CYS A 200 -9.73 22.27 -24.81
C CYS A 200 -9.60 20.86 -25.38
N ARG A 201 -10.74 20.23 -25.69
CA ARG A 201 -10.80 18.78 -25.97
C ARG A 201 -10.49 18.42 -27.41
N THR A 202 -10.38 19.42 -28.28
CA THR A 202 -10.09 19.26 -29.70
C THR A 202 -8.68 19.72 -30.05
N VAL A 203 -8.13 19.17 -31.13
CA VAL A 203 -6.82 19.59 -31.67
C VAL A 203 -6.80 21.08 -31.99
N ARG A 204 -7.91 21.62 -32.54
CA ARG A 204 -8.06 23.04 -32.89
C ARG A 204 -7.95 23.94 -31.65
N GLU A 205 -8.63 23.59 -30.57
CA GLU A 205 -8.62 24.39 -29.34
C GLU A 205 -7.25 24.37 -28.66
N LEU A 206 -6.60 23.20 -28.63
CA LEU A 206 -5.25 23.06 -28.08
C LEU A 206 -4.18 23.77 -28.92
N ALA A 207 -4.29 23.71 -30.24
CA ALA A 207 -3.37 24.42 -31.13
C ALA A 207 -3.50 25.94 -30.94
N ARG A 208 -4.73 26.46 -30.82
CA ARG A 208 -4.96 27.88 -30.50
C ARG A 208 -4.30 28.29 -29.19
N LEU A 209 -4.41 27.46 -28.15
CA LEU A 209 -3.77 27.74 -26.86
C LEU A 209 -2.24 27.80 -26.97
N LEU A 210 -1.64 26.96 -27.81
CA LEU A 210 -0.19 26.97 -28.09
C LEU A 210 0.25 28.15 -28.98
N ASP A 211 -0.63 28.60 -29.86
CA ASP A 211 -0.37 29.71 -30.80
C ASP A 211 -0.54 31.08 -30.13
N GLU A 212 -1.25 31.18 -29.00
CA GLU A 212 -1.31 32.40 -28.19
C GLU A 212 0.06 32.68 -27.54
N PRO A 213 0.65 33.88 -27.74
CA PRO A 213 1.89 34.23 -27.06
C PRO A 213 1.63 34.20 -25.55
N ALA A 214 2.45 33.45 -24.81
CA ALA A 214 2.37 33.38 -23.35
C ALA A 214 2.36 34.80 -22.77
N GLY A 215 1.17 35.28 -22.39
CA GLY A 215 1.02 36.62 -21.86
C GLY A 215 1.77 36.69 -20.53
N GLU A 216 2.85 37.46 -20.49
CA GLU A 216 3.71 37.71 -19.32
C GLU A 216 2.96 38.30 -18.10
N ALA A 217 1.63 38.44 -18.14
CA ALA A 217 0.83 39.18 -17.15
C ALA A 217 -0.56 38.58 -16.82
N ALA A 218 -0.88 37.35 -17.24
CA ALA A 218 -2.05 36.65 -16.66
C ALA A 218 -1.58 35.86 -15.42
N PRO A 219 -2.02 36.19 -14.19
CA PRO A 219 -1.62 35.42 -13.03
C PRO A 219 -2.07 33.97 -13.20
N ALA A 220 -1.07 33.11 -13.20
CA ALA A 220 -1.12 31.67 -12.93
C ALA A 220 -2.36 31.30 -12.08
N ARG A 221 -3.37 30.64 -12.67
CA ARG A 221 -4.62 30.30 -11.98
C ARG A 221 -4.45 29.00 -11.19
N LEU A 222 -4.64 29.07 -9.88
CA LEU A 222 -4.50 27.92 -8.99
C LEU A 222 -5.78 27.08 -8.92
N LEU A 223 -6.97 27.67 -9.06
CA LEU A 223 -8.23 26.95 -9.01
C LEU A 223 -8.73 26.63 -10.42
N HIS A 224 -8.87 25.32 -10.69
CA HIS A 224 -9.47 24.82 -11.92
C HIS A 224 -10.86 24.25 -11.64
N GLU A 225 -11.88 24.79 -12.30
CA GLU A 225 -13.24 24.22 -12.25
C GLU A 225 -13.28 22.93 -13.07
N LEU A 226 -13.68 21.82 -12.43
CA LEU A 226 -13.79 20.49 -13.06
C LEU A 226 -15.22 20.15 -13.46
N THR A 227 -16.19 20.80 -12.83
CA THR A 227 -17.62 20.68 -13.18
C THR A 227 -17.95 21.57 -14.38
N ARG A 228 -19.01 21.22 -15.11
CA ARG A 228 -19.56 22.12 -16.13
C ARG A 228 -20.08 23.41 -15.46
N PRO A 229 -20.05 24.58 -16.14
CA PRO A 229 -20.56 25.82 -15.57
C PRO A 229 -22.02 25.67 -15.10
N ILE A 230 -22.26 25.97 -13.82
CA ILE A 230 -23.58 25.90 -13.19
C ILE A 230 -24.16 27.32 -13.08
N PRO A 231 -25.37 27.58 -13.60
CA PRO A 231 -26.06 28.87 -13.43
C PRO A 231 -26.21 29.24 -11.95
N ALA A 232 -26.07 30.52 -11.61
CA ALA A 232 -26.06 30.98 -10.22
C ALA A 232 -27.32 30.60 -9.42
N GLY A 233 -28.48 30.49 -10.06
CA GLY A 233 -29.75 30.11 -9.41
C GLY A 233 -29.89 28.63 -9.08
N GLU A 234 -29.01 27.77 -9.63
CA GLU A 234 -29.02 26.31 -9.42
C GLU A 234 -27.85 25.85 -8.54
N LEU A 235 -26.98 26.77 -8.10
CA LEU A 235 -25.82 26.47 -7.28
C LEU A 235 -26.24 26.11 -5.85
N VAL A 236 -25.97 24.87 -5.47
CA VAL A 236 -26.22 24.33 -4.12
C VAL A 236 -25.00 24.55 -3.23
N SER A 237 -23.80 24.16 -3.67
CA SER A 237 -22.56 24.34 -2.91
C SER A 237 -21.34 24.29 -3.82
N SER A 238 -20.28 24.99 -3.42
CA SER A 238 -18.98 24.99 -4.08
C SER A 238 -17.96 24.18 -3.26
N TYR A 239 -17.19 23.34 -3.94
CA TYR A 239 -16.18 22.47 -3.34
C TYR A 239 -14.81 22.87 -3.86
N VAL A 240 -13.84 23.09 -2.97
CA VAL A 240 -12.45 23.32 -3.35
C VAL A 240 -11.60 22.16 -2.85
N CYS A 241 -11.11 21.36 -3.80
CA CYS A 241 -10.39 20.12 -3.56
C CYS A 241 -8.88 20.31 -3.77
N VAL A 242 -8.08 19.92 -2.78
CA VAL A 242 -6.62 19.96 -2.87
C VAL A 242 -6.06 18.55 -3.07
N PRO A 243 -5.27 18.31 -4.13
CA PRO A 243 -4.71 16.99 -4.41
C PRO A 243 -3.62 16.61 -3.39
N TYR A 244 -3.26 15.34 -3.39
CA TYR A 244 -2.09 14.84 -2.66
C TYR A 244 -0.80 15.25 -3.37
N GLY A 245 0.33 15.20 -2.66
CA GLY A 245 1.62 15.60 -3.22
C GLY A 245 2.00 14.76 -4.45
N GLY A 246 2.49 15.42 -5.50
CA GLY A 246 2.74 14.80 -6.80
C GLY A 246 1.49 14.41 -7.60
N GLY A 247 0.29 14.78 -7.15
CA GLY A 247 -0.97 14.62 -7.87
C GLY A 247 -1.36 15.90 -8.62
N SER A 248 -1.90 15.75 -9.82
CA SER A 248 -2.43 16.87 -10.61
C SER A 248 -3.85 17.25 -10.19
N ALA A 249 -4.29 18.44 -10.58
CA ALA A 249 -5.66 18.89 -10.36
C ALA A 249 -6.72 17.95 -11.00
N ALA A 250 -6.37 17.25 -12.09
CA ALA A 250 -7.26 16.31 -12.77
C ALA A 250 -7.64 15.08 -11.92
N ILE A 251 -7.00 14.82 -10.78
CA ILE A 251 -7.29 13.67 -9.93
C ILE A 251 -8.74 13.67 -9.41
N TYR A 252 -9.36 14.84 -9.29
CA TYR A 252 -10.74 14.99 -8.85
C TYR A 252 -11.77 14.97 -9.98
N GLN A 253 -11.37 14.70 -11.23
CA GLN A 253 -12.31 14.64 -12.34
C GLN A 253 -13.41 13.59 -12.12
N ALA A 254 -13.04 12.39 -11.67
CA ALA A 254 -14.01 11.33 -11.34
C ALA A 254 -14.94 11.73 -10.18
N LEU A 255 -14.46 12.54 -9.23
CA LEU A 255 -15.29 13.08 -8.15
C LEU A 255 -16.25 14.13 -8.71
N ALA A 256 -15.78 15.04 -9.56
CA ALA A 256 -16.58 16.07 -10.21
C ALA A 256 -17.73 15.47 -11.05
N GLU A 257 -17.46 14.37 -11.78
CA GLU A 257 -18.46 13.63 -12.55
C GLU A 257 -19.50 12.91 -11.67
N ALA A 258 -19.11 12.52 -10.45
CA ALA A 258 -19.99 11.88 -9.49
C ALA A 258 -20.79 12.88 -8.63
N MET A 259 -20.50 14.19 -8.72
CA MET A 259 -21.22 15.20 -7.94
C MET A 259 -22.68 15.32 -8.41
N PRO A 260 -23.64 15.47 -7.48
CA PRO A 260 -25.02 15.75 -7.84
C PRO A 260 -25.17 17.09 -8.58
N ALA A 261 -26.29 17.26 -9.30
CA ALA A 261 -26.62 18.52 -9.95
C ALA A 261 -26.58 19.70 -8.95
N GLY A 262 -26.18 20.88 -9.44
CA GLY A 262 -26.05 22.09 -8.61
C GLY A 262 -24.78 22.16 -7.74
N HIS A 263 -23.92 21.12 -7.73
CA HIS A 263 -22.68 21.13 -6.95
C HIS A 263 -21.49 21.44 -7.84
N ARG A 264 -20.75 22.51 -7.51
CA ARG A 264 -19.60 22.97 -8.29
C ARG A 264 -18.30 22.49 -7.66
N LEU A 265 -17.36 21.94 -8.44
CA LEU A 265 -16.08 21.45 -7.91
C LEU A 265 -14.89 22.14 -8.58
N TYR A 266 -14.04 22.74 -7.75
CA TYR A 266 -12.74 23.28 -8.09
C TYR A 266 -11.64 22.35 -7.59
N SER A 267 -10.57 22.19 -8.36
CA SER A 267 -9.34 21.53 -7.91
C SER A 267 -8.16 22.48 -7.95
N VAL A 268 -7.34 22.43 -6.91
CA VAL A 268 -6.13 23.26 -6.78
C VAL A 268 -4.96 22.65 -7.54
N ALA A 269 -4.26 23.47 -8.33
CA ALA A 269 -2.95 23.16 -8.87
C ALA A 269 -1.86 23.50 -7.83
N ILE A 270 -1.12 22.48 -7.39
CA ILE A 270 -0.10 22.62 -6.33
C ILE A 270 1.34 22.74 -6.89
N HIS A 271 1.52 22.57 -8.21
CA HIS A 271 2.82 22.57 -8.87
C HIS A 271 2.90 23.69 -9.89
N GLY A 272 4.05 24.35 -9.99
CA GLY A 272 4.16 25.60 -10.74
C GLY A 272 3.77 25.44 -12.21
N GLU A 273 4.19 24.37 -12.90
CA GLU A 273 3.80 24.18 -14.32
C GLU A 273 2.28 24.04 -14.54
N GLU A 274 1.52 23.51 -13.58
CA GLU A 274 0.05 23.44 -13.65
C GLU A 274 -0.60 24.73 -13.17
N ALA A 275 0.03 25.39 -12.19
CA ALA A 275 -0.38 26.68 -11.70
C ALA A 275 -0.12 27.80 -12.72
N GLY A 276 0.74 27.62 -13.73
CA GLY A 276 1.12 28.65 -14.72
C GLY A 276 2.47 29.35 -14.45
N GLY A 277 3.32 28.77 -13.59
CA GLY A 277 4.69 29.19 -13.30
C GLY A 277 5.77 28.26 -13.89
N SER A 278 7.00 28.77 -14.01
CA SER A 278 8.14 28.06 -14.61
C SER A 278 8.92 27.13 -13.65
N GLN A 279 8.50 27.04 -12.38
CA GLN A 279 9.17 26.24 -11.35
C GLN A 279 8.39 24.96 -11.02
N ASP A 280 9.09 23.84 -10.79
CA ASP A 280 8.46 22.54 -10.47
C ASP A 280 7.64 22.55 -9.15
N THR A 281 8.00 23.40 -8.17
CA THR A 281 7.39 23.47 -6.83
C THR A 281 7.21 24.91 -6.38
N MET A 282 6.00 25.27 -5.93
CA MET A 282 5.72 26.56 -5.29
C MET A 282 5.94 26.49 -3.78
N GLU A 283 6.33 27.60 -3.16
CA GLU A 283 6.43 27.68 -1.71
C GLU A 283 5.04 27.54 -1.05
N PHE A 284 5.00 26.83 0.09
CA PHE A 284 3.73 26.48 0.74
C PHE A 284 2.90 27.71 1.13
N ALA A 285 3.56 28.79 1.60
CA ALA A 285 2.87 30.02 1.98
C ALA A 285 2.20 30.69 0.77
N ASP A 286 2.90 30.76 -0.37
CA ASP A 286 2.41 31.38 -1.60
C ASP A 286 1.23 30.60 -2.19
N LEU A 287 1.27 29.27 -2.13
CA LEU A 287 0.13 28.42 -2.51
C LEU A 287 -1.11 28.72 -1.67
N VAL A 288 -0.95 28.85 -0.35
CA VAL A 288 -2.07 29.17 0.55
C VAL A 288 -2.63 30.55 0.22
N ASP A 289 -1.78 31.57 0.09
CA ASP A 289 -2.21 32.94 -0.17
C ASP A 289 -2.89 33.08 -1.54
N GLY A 290 -2.34 32.44 -2.57
CA GLY A 290 -2.96 32.40 -3.89
C GLY A 290 -4.32 31.70 -3.89
N CYS A 291 -4.44 30.54 -3.24
CA CYS A 291 -5.72 29.84 -3.13
C CYS A 291 -6.76 30.68 -2.41
N VAL A 292 -6.40 31.32 -1.29
CA VAL A 292 -7.31 32.19 -0.54
C VAL A 292 -7.78 33.37 -1.39
N ALA A 293 -6.86 34.02 -2.11
CA ALA A 293 -7.18 35.14 -2.97
C ALA A 293 -8.17 34.76 -4.09
N GLU A 294 -7.93 33.63 -4.76
CA GLU A 294 -8.84 33.13 -5.81
C GLU A 294 -10.19 32.67 -5.27
N ILE A 295 -10.23 32.00 -4.11
CA ILE A 295 -11.49 31.59 -3.48
C ILE A 295 -12.34 32.81 -3.10
N LEU A 296 -11.74 33.84 -2.51
CA LEU A 296 -12.45 35.06 -2.15
C LEU A 296 -12.95 35.85 -3.37
N ARG A 297 -12.24 35.75 -4.50
CA ARG A 297 -12.59 36.44 -5.74
C ARG A 297 -13.64 35.71 -6.58
N ASP A 298 -13.46 34.40 -6.78
CA ASP A 298 -14.17 33.63 -7.82
C ASP A 298 -15.24 32.66 -7.27
N VAL A 299 -15.13 32.23 -6.00
CA VAL A 299 -16.00 31.20 -5.43
C VAL A 299 -17.08 31.82 -4.57
N THR A 300 -18.33 31.69 -4.98
CA THR A 300 -19.50 32.26 -4.28
C THR A 300 -20.41 31.17 -3.70
N GLY A 301 -21.28 31.56 -2.77
CA GLY A 301 -22.20 30.63 -2.10
C GLY A 301 -21.54 29.75 -1.02
N PRO A 302 -22.26 28.70 -0.57
CA PRO A 302 -21.79 27.77 0.45
C PRO A 302 -20.50 27.07 0.01
N LEU A 303 -19.54 26.93 0.93
CA LEU A 303 -18.18 26.53 0.62
C LEU A 303 -17.72 25.36 1.48
N VAL A 304 -17.38 24.26 0.81
CA VAL A 304 -16.77 23.08 1.41
C VAL A 304 -15.35 22.95 0.90
N LEU A 305 -14.42 22.67 1.82
CA LEU A 305 -13.03 22.41 1.46
C LEU A 305 -12.73 20.92 1.62
N TYR A 306 -11.98 20.33 0.69
CA TYR A 306 -11.55 18.93 0.76
C TYR A 306 -10.04 18.83 0.49
N GLY A 307 -9.29 18.20 1.37
CA GLY A 307 -7.86 17.96 1.18
C GLY A 307 -7.53 16.48 1.35
N HIS A 308 -6.79 15.90 0.40
CA HIS A 308 -6.44 14.48 0.47
C HIS A 308 -4.95 14.27 0.66
N CYS A 309 -4.56 13.57 1.73
CA CYS A 309 -3.20 13.13 2.06
C CYS A 309 -2.12 14.22 2.12
N GLY A 310 -1.19 14.10 3.08
CA GLY A 310 0.03 14.91 3.16
C GLY A 310 -0.21 16.42 3.00
N ILE A 311 0.34 16.98 1.91
CA ILE A 311 0.23 18.40 1.57
C ILE A 311 -1.21 18.85 1.28
N GLY A 312 -2.05 18.00 0.67
CA GLY A 312 -3.44 18.35 0.38
C GLY A 312 -4.21 18.64 1.66
N SER A 313 -3.97 17.82 2.69
CA SER A 313 -4.51 18.04 4.03
C SER A 313 -3.92 19.29 4.69
N ALA A 314 -2.61 19.52 4.61
CA ALA A 314 -1.98 20.69 5.22
C ALA A 314 -2.47 22.01 4.58
N LEU A 315 -2.56 22.04 3.25
CA LEU A 315 -3.00 23.20 2.49
C LEU A 315 -4.48 23.50 2.76
N VAL A 316 -5.36 22.48 2.78
CA VAL A 316 -6.78 22.71 3.05
C VAL A 316 -7.00 23.30 4.45
N VAL A 317 -6.24 22.84 5.45
CA VAL A 317 -6.28 23.39 6.82
C VAL A 317 -5.75 24.83 6.84
N ALA A 318 -4.68 25.12 6.12
CA ALA A 318 -4.11 26.46 6.06
C ALA A 318 -5.04 27.46 5.37
N VAL A 319 -5.64 27.06 4.25
CA VAL A 319 -6.64 27.83 3.50
C VAL A 319 -7.88 28.06 4.36
N ALA A 320 -8.40 27.02 5.02
CA ALA A 320 -9.57 27.15 5.90
C ALA A 320 -9.36 28.21 6.98
N ARG A 321 -8.22 28.15 7.68
CA ARG A 321 -7.89 29.10 8.74
C ARG A 321 -7.77 30.54 8.23
N LYS A 322 -7.16 30.75 7.06
CA LYS A 322 -7.03 32.09 6.47
C LYS A 322 -8.36 32.62 5.94
N LEU A 323 -9.22 31.77 5.38
CA LEU A 323 -10.56 32.15 4.91
C LEU A 323 -11.46 32.58 6.06
N GLU A 324 -11.52 31.81 7.16
CA GLU A 324 -12.30 32.22 8.33
C GLU A 324 -11.74 33.48 9.00
N ALA A 325 -10.41 33.62 9.06
CA ALA A 325 -9.79 34.85 9.55
C ALA A 325 -10.10 36.07 8.66
N ALA A 326 -10.40 35.85 7.37
CA ALA A 326 -10.88 36.86 6.44
C ALA A 326 -12.41 37.04 6.45
N GLY A 327 -13.13 36.34 7.34
CA GLY A 327 -14.58 36.41 7.47
C GLY A 327 -15.37 35.61 6.43
N ARG A 328 -14.73 34.71 5.68
CA ARG A 328 -15.42 33.77 4.79
C ARG A 328 -15.79 32.51 5.57
N GLU A 329 -17.10 32.32 5.79
CA GLU A 329 -17.63 31.13 6.43
C GLU A 329 -17.48 29.88 5.56
N LEU A 330 -17.31 28.74 6.21
CA LEU A 330 -17.10 27.43 5.61
C LEU A 330 -18.12 26.44 6.20
N ASP A 331 -18.77 25.66 5.35
CA ASP A 331 -19.76 24.66 5.79
C ASP A 331 -19.05 23.46 6.42
N ALA A 332 -17.90 23.05 5.86
CA ALA A 332 -17.09 21.96 6.36
C ALA A 332 -15.67 21.95 5.78
N VAL A 333 -14.75 21.34 6.54
CA VAL A 333 -13.39 21.02 6.10
C VAL A 333 -13.20 19.51 6.14
N TYR A 334 -13.16 18.88 4.97
CA TYR A 334 -12.91 17.45 4.83
C TYR A 334 -11.43 17.15 4.68
N VAL A 335 -10.96 16.13 5.39
CA VAL A 335 -9.59 15.62 5.31
C VAL A 335 -9.62 14.13 4.97
N GLY A 336 -9.11 13.78 3.78
CA GLY A 336 -9.08 12.42 3.27
C GLY A 336 -7.74 11.71 3.51
N GLY A 337 -7.81 10.46 3.99
CA GLY A 337 -6.68 9.52 3.95
C GLY A 337 -5.49 9.87 4.85
N ILE A 338 -5.60 10.84 5.76
CA ILE A 338 -4.51 11.19 6.68
C ILE A 338 -5.00 11.91 7.95
N PHE A 339 -4.18 11.84 8.99
CA PHE A 339 -4.31 12.61 10.24
C PHE A 339 -3.05 13.45 10.47
N PRO A 340 -3.07 14.49 11.34
CA PRO A 340 -1.93 15.35 11.60
C PRO A 340 -0.66 14.56 11.98
N PHE A 341 0.48 14.99 11.47
CA PHE A 341 1.78 14.34 11.69
C PHE A 341 2.86 15.39 11.89
N ALA A 342 3.84 15.12 12.75
CA ALA A 342 4.84 16.11 13.15
C ALA A 342 6.19 15.47 13.47
N ARG A 343 7.24 16.29 13.51
CA ARG A 343 8.59 15.88 13.91
C ARG A 343 8.80 15.95 15.43
N PRO A 344 9.46 14.95 16.04
CA PRO A 344 9.78 14.99 17.46
C PRO A 344 10.85 16.05 17.77
N ARG A 345 10.81 16.65 18.97
CA ARG A 345 11.77 17.69 19.42
C ARG A 345 13.02 17.09 20.10
N GLY A 346 14.06 17.92 20.26
CA GLY A 346 15.24 17.62 21.10
C GLY A 346 16.30 16.72 20.45
N ILE A 347 16.93 15.85 21.26
CA ILE A 347 17.95 14.88 20.78
C ILE A 347 17.39 13.96 19.69
N LEU A 348 16.10 13.61 19.75
CA LEU A 348 15.45 12.83 18.70
C LEU A 348 15.41 13.55 17.34
N ASN A 349 15.29 14.88 17.29
CA ASN A 349 15.36 15.64 16.03
C ASN A 349 16.78 15.58 15.44
N ARG A 350 17.82 15.62 16.28
CA ARG A 350 19.20 15.48 15.80
C ARG A 350 19.48 14.06 15.29
N LEU A 351 18.99 13.05 15.98
CA LEU A 351 19.09 11.65 15.54
C LEU A 351 18.27 11.39 14.27
N SER A 352 17.05 11.95 14.17
CA SER A 352 16.26 11.84 12.95
C SER A 352 16.94 12.56 11.79
N ARG A 353 17.52 13.76 11.98
CA ARG A 353 18.31 14.45 10.93
C ARG A 353 19.54 13.68 10.46
N VAL A 354 20.20 12.94 11.36
CA VAL A 354 21.34 12.07 11.00
C VAL A 354 20.85 10.82 10.26
N ALA A 355 19.65 10.31 10.60
CA ALA A 355 18.98 9.23 9.89
C ALA A 355 18.33 9.69 8.57
N ASP A 356 18.03 10.99 8.43
CA ASP A 356 17.48 11.66 7.24
C ASP A 356 18.58 11.84 6.18
N MET A 357 19.24 10.74 5.82
CA MET A 357 20.05 10.64 4.60
C MET A 357 19.15 10.57 3.35
N GLU A 358 17.97 11.17 3.37
CA GLU A 358 16.95 11.14 2.31
C GLU A 358 17.43 11.57 0.92
N PRO A 359 18.37 12.54 0.77
CA PRO A 359 18.94 12.86 -0.55
C PRO A 359 19.80 11.74 -1.12
N LEU A 360 20.40 10.92 -0.25
CA LEU A 360 21.24 9.78 -0.61
C LEU A 360 20.43 8.49 -0.76
N LEU A 361 19.20 8.44 -0.26
CA LEU A 361 18.31 7.28 -0.34
C LEU A 361 17.65 7.18 -1.72
N SER A 362 17.65 5.96 -2.27
CA SER A 362 17.08 5.65 -3.58
C SER A 362 15.62 6.09 -3.69
N ASN A 363 15.27 6.78 -4.78
CA ASN A 363 13.87 7.07 -5.14
C ASN A 363 13.04 5.81 -5.37
N ARG A 364 13.70 4.67 -5.48
CA ARG A 364 13.08 3.43 -5.89
C ARG A 364 12.06 2.87 -4.92
N THR A 365 12.25 3.06 -3.61
CA THR A 365 11.24 2.65 -2.64
C THR A 365 9.94 3.43 -2.84
N PHE A 366 10.03 4.69 -3.27
CA PHE A 366 8.86 5.48 -3.66
C PHE A 366 8.27 5.00 -4.99
N ILE A 367 9.10 4.74 -6.01
CA ILE A 367 8.66 4.17 -7.29
C ILE A 367 7.89 2.86 -7.07
N ASN A 368 8.48 1.92 -6.32
CA ASN A 368 7.85 0.63 -6.03
C ASN A 368 6.52 0.79 -5.28
N ARG A 369 6.42 1.80 -4.40
CA ARG A 369 5.18 2.12 -3.70
C ARG A 369 4.13 2.66 -4.68
N LEU A 370 4.50 3.53 -5.61
CA LEU A 370 3.62 4.03 -6.67
C LEU A 370 3.14 2.90 -7.59
N ILE A 371 4.03 2.00 -8.01
CA ILE A 371 3.67 0.81 -8.80
C ILE A 371 2.70 -0.09 -8.02
N GLY A 372 3.00 -0.40 -6.75
CA GLY A 372 2.13 -1.18 -5.88
C GLY A 372 0.76 -0.51 -5.59
N ARG A 373 0.61 0.76 -5.97
CA ARG A 373 -0.64 1.54 -5.91
C ARG A 373 -1.32 1.68 -7.27
N GLY A 374 -0.78 1.06 -8.33
CA GLY A 374 -1.35 1.03 -9.68
C GLY A 374 -0.85 2.08 -10.65
N VAL A 375 0.25 2.79 -10.35
CA VAL A 375 0.88 3.75 -11.27
C VAL A 375 1.79 3.01 -12.24
N ASP A 376 1.56 3.16 -13.54
CA ASP A 376 2.39 2.53 -14.58
C ASP A 376 3.60 3.41 -14.93
N ILE A 377 4.75 3.08 -14.37
CA ILE A 377 5.99 3.87 -14.51
C ILE A 377 6.63 3.69 -15.90
N GLU A 378 6.37 2.57 -16.59
CA GLU A 378 6.92 2.34 -17.93
C GLU A 378 6.33 3.31 -18.95
N GLU A 379 5.06 3.69 -18.76
CA GLU A 379 4.36 4.66 -19.60
C GLU A 379 4.66 6.13 -19.22
N LEU A 380 4.91 6.42 -17.93
CA LEU A 380 5.26 7.77 -17.45
C LEU A 380 6.70 8.20 -17.81
N GLY A 381 7.63 7.24 -17.91
CA GLY A 381 9.06 7.51 -18.04
C GLY A 381 9.75 7.84 -16.71
N LEU A 382 11.06 7.56 -16.63
CA LEU A 382 11.84 7.66 -15.38
C LEU A 382 12.07 9.10 -14.89
N GLU A 383 12.22 10.05 -15.81
CA GLU A 383 12.43 11.46 -15.45
C GLU A 383 11.19 12.04 -14.77
N GLU A 384 10.01 11.77 -15.33
CA GLU A 384 8.73 12.21 -14.78
C GLU A 384 8.45 11.57 -13.42
N ALA A 385 8.67 10.25 -13.30
CA ALA A 385 8.54 9.57 -12.02
C ALA A 385 9.49 10.15 -10.95
N ASN A 386 10.72 10.52 -11.31
CA ASN A 386 11.66 11.16 -10.39
C ASN A 386 11.23 12.58 -10.01
N ARG A 387 10.62 13.33 -10.94
CA ARG A 387 10.05 14.66 -10.69
C ARG A 387 8.88 14.58 -9.71
N ILE A 388 7.91 13.69 -9.97
CA ILE A 388 6.79 13.42 -9.06
C ILE A 388 7.31 13.06 -7.67
N ILE A 389 8.32 12.19 -7.55
CA ILE A 389 8.88 11.80 -6.24
C ILE A 389 9.56 12.96 -5.53
N ARG A 390 10.26 13.83 -6.26
CA ARG A 390 10.89 15.02 -5.70
C ARG A 390 9.82 15.95 -5.12
N ASN A 391 8.76 16.21 -5.87
CA ASN A 391 7.63 17.02 -5.44
C ASN A 391 6.95 16.39 -4.21
N MET A 392 6.60 15.10 -4.26
CA MET A 392 6.06 14.35 -3.12
C MET A 392 6.89 14.50 -1.84
N ARG A 393 8.23 14.47 -1.95
CA ARG A 393 9.13 14.63 -0.80
C ARG A 393 9.10 16.05 -0.27
N HIS A 394 9.18 17.05 -1.15
CA HIS A 394 9.06 18.45 -0.78
C HIS A 394 7.72 18.70 -0.07
N ASP A 395 6.62 18.31 -0.69
CA ASP A 395 5.25 18.40 -0.20
C ASP A 395 5.07 17.73 1.17
N THR A 396 5.63 16.54 1.36
CA THR A 396 5.57 15.84 2.64
C THR A 396 6.28 16.64 3.73
N ARG A 397 7.46 17.22 3.44
CA ARG A 397 8.22 18.02 4.40
C ARG A 397 7.49 19.32 4.74
N SER A 398 6.97 20.02 3.74
CA SER A 398 6.18 21.25 3.95
C SER A 398 4.96 20.99 4.83
N ALA A 399 4.27 19.86 4.63
CA ALA A 399 3.18 19.43 5.50
C ALA A 399 3.64 19.09 6.93
N GLU A 400 4.76 18.38 7.10
CA GLU A 400 5.34 18.08 8.42
C GLU A 400 5.71 19.34 9.20
N ASP A 401 6.35 20.30 8.52
CA ASP A 401 6.79 21.55 9.13
C ASP A 401 5.59 22.44 9.49
N TYR A 402 4.56 22.49 8.63
CA TYR A 402 3.31 23.21 8.89
C TYR A 402 2.56 22.65 10.12
N TYR A 403 2.30 21.33 10.15
CA TYR A 403 1.64 20.70 11.29
C TYR A 403 2.48 20.76 12.57
N GLY A 404 3.81 20.64 12.45
CA GLY A 404 4.75 20.84 13.55
C GLY A 404 4.57 22.23 14.18
N GLY A 405 4.54 23.29 13.36
CA GLY A 405 4.31 24.65 13.83
C GLY A 405 2.94 24.87 14.47
N LEU A 406 1.87 24.31 13.89
CA LEU A 406 0.51 24.42 14.43
C LEU A 406 0.38 23.76 15.81
N LEU A 407 0.87 22.53 15.96
CA LEU A 407 0.75 21.79 17.21
C LEU A 407 1.58 22.40 18.34
N ASP A 408 2.59 23.20 17.99
CA ASP A 408 3.48 23.87 18.93
C ASP A 408 2.96 25.24 19.38
N SER A 409 1.94 25.79 18.71
CA SER A 409 1.36 27.10 18.99
C SER A 409 -0.09 26.98 19.47
N ARG A 410 -0.59 27.99 20.19
CA ARG A 410 -2.04 28.09 20.42
C ARG A 410 -2.67 28.61 19.14
N VAL A 411 -3.51 27.79 18.54
CA VAL A 411 -4.20 28.11 17.28
C VAL A 411 -5.62 28.55 17.59
N THR A 412 -6.09 29.62 16.95
CA THR A 412 -7.52 29.97 16.93
C THR A 412 -8.26 28.87 16.17
N LYS A 413 -9.25 28.24 16.84
CA LYS A 413 -10.06 27.20 16.22
C LYS A 413 -10.91 27.79 15.10
N ILE A 414 -11.13 27.01 14.06
CA ILE A 414 -12.11 27.30 13.03
C ILE A 414 -13.51 26.88 13.50
N ASN A 415 -14.54 27.58 13.04
CA ASN A 415 -15.93 27.30 13.35
C ASN A 415 -16.43 26.06 12.60
N ALA A 416 -15.96 25.87 11.37
CA ALA A 416 -16.37 24.74 10.54
C ALA A 416 -16.01 23.38 11.17
N PRO A 417 -16.86 22.35 11.00
CA PRO A 417 -16.54 20.99 11.42
C PRO A 417 -15.40 20.42 10.56
N VAL A 418 -14.49 19.69 11.21
CA VAL A 418 -13.42 18.94 10.53
C VAL A 418 -13.84 17.49 10.39
N ILE A 419 -14.02 17.05 9.14
CA ILE A 419 -14.54 15.71 8.80
C ILE A 419 -13.42 14.86 8.21
N SER A 420 -13.00 13.84 8.95
CA SER A 420 -12.01 12.87 8.49
C SER A 420 -12.68 11.76 7.67
N VAL A 421 -12.26 11.57 6.43
CA VAL A 421 -12.71 10.47 5.56
C VAL A 421 -11.57 9.48 5.38
N ILE A 422 -11.77 8.23 5.77
CA ILE A 422 -10.71 7.20 5.76
C ILE A 422 -11.20 5.90 5.11
N GLY A 423 -10.28 5.14 4.52
CA GLY A 423 -10.54 3.77 4.10
C GLY A 423 -10.24 2.78 5.23
N GLU A 424 -11.13 1.82 5.47
CA GLU A 424 -10.96 0.83 6.55
C GLU A 424 -9.66 0.01 6.43
N GLN A 425 -9.17 -0.22 5.21
CA GLN A 425 -7.98 -1.01 4.91
C GLN A 425 -6.73 -0.15 4.67
N ASP A 426 -6.80 1.17 4.85
CA ASP A 426 -5.67 2.08 4.65
C ASP A 426 -4.72 2.11 5.87
N PRO A 427 -3.49 1.56 5.75
CA PRO A 427 -2.54 1.55 6.87
C PRO A 427 -2.07 2.96 7.28
N ALA A 428 -2.20 3.97 6.41
CA ALA A 428 -1.82 5.35 6.73
C ALA A 428 -2.76 5.99 7.78
N THR A 429 -3.99 5.47 7.87
CA THR A 429 -5.02 5.95 8.79
C THR A 429 -5.31 4.95 9.91
N ASP A 430 -4.42 3.98 10.13
CA ASP A 430 -4.48 3.08 11.29
C ASP A 430 -4.75 3.88 12.59
N TYR A 431 -5.59 3.30 13.46
CA TYR A 431 -6.10 3.93 14.68
C TYR A 431 -7.05 5.12 14.45
N TYR A 432 -7.72 5.18 13.30
CA TYR A 432 -8.63 6.27 12.95
C TYR A 432 -9.68 6.59 14.02
N GLU A 433 -10.17 5.57 14.75
CA GLU A 433 -11.16 5.71 15.85
C GLU A 433 -10.68 6.65 16.98
N GLU A 434 -9.37 6.78 17.15
CA GLU A 434 -8.77 7.68 18.14
C GLU A 434 -8.24 8.94 17.47
N ARG A 435 -7.63 8.79 16.29
CA ARG A 435 -6.84 9.83 15.63
C ARG A 435 -7.67 10.96 15.05
N PHE A 436 -8.93 10.74 14.72
CA PHE A 436 -9.79 11.82 14.22
C PHE A 436 -10.01 12.93 15.27
N ARG A 437 -9.90 12.60 16.57
CA ARG A 437 -9.96 13.58 17.65
C ARG A 437 -8.69 14.43 17.76
N GLU A 438 -7.60 14.04 17.08
CA GLU A 438 -6.41 14.90 16.99
C GLU A 438 -6.73 16.23 16.29
N TRP A 439 -7.86 16.36 15.57
CA TRP A 439 -8.31 17.63 14.99
C TRP A 439 -8.92 18.60 16.01
N GLU A 440 -9.07 18.23 17.29
CA GLU A 440 -9.65 19.08 18.33
C GLU A 440 -8.85 20.39 18.53
N PHE A 441 -7.55 20.41 18.22
CA PHE A 441 -6.76 21.65 18.28
C PHE A 441 -7.20 22.67 17.21
N LEU A 442 -7.86 22.21 16.15
CA LEU A 442 -8.28 23.01 15.00
C LEU A 442 -9.77 23.34 15.02
N SER A 443 -10.65 22.41 15.41
CA SER A 443 -12.10 22.63 15.46
C SER A 443 -12.71 22.01 16.71
N ASP A 444 -13.81 22.58 17.20
CA ASP A 444 -14.58 21.99 18.29
C ASP A 444 -15.44 20.82 17.84
N THR A 445 -15.69 20.66 16.54
CA THR A 445 -16.45 19.53 15.98
C THR A 445 -15.55 18.70 15.07
N CYS A 446 -15.20 17.50 15.50
CA CYS A 446 -14.42 16.52 14.73
C CYS A 446 -15.31 15.32 14.38
N VAL A 447 -15.28 14.90 13.13
CA VAL A 447 -16.17 13.87 12.59
C VAL A 447 -15.34 12.80 11.91
N LEU A 448 -15.77 11.55 12.00
CA LEU A 448 -15.12 10.42 11.34
C LEU A 448 -16.10 9.66 10.44
N VAL A 449 -15.74 9.55 9.17
CA VAL A 449 -16.42 8.75 8.15
C VAL A 449 -15.48 7.65 7.66
N VAL A 450 -15.98 6.42 7.55
CA VAL A 450 -15.21 5.24 7.17
C VAL A 450 -15.81 4.63 5.90
N LEU A 451 -14.97 4.40 4.88
CA LEU A 451 -15.32 3.61 3.70
C LEU A 451 -14.99 2.13 3.94
N ASP A 452 -16.00 1.26 3.77
CA ASP A 452 -15.87 -0.19 3.88
C ASP A 452 -14.91 -0.71 2.80
N GLU A 453 -13.94 -1.51 3.23
CA GLU A 453 -12.86 -2.06 2.39
C GLU A 453 -12.07 -1.01 1.57
N GLY A 454 -12.20 0.28 1.92
CA GLY A 454 -11.50 1.38 1.24
C GLY A 454 -10.00 1.35 1.48
N GLY A 455 -9.22 1.65 0.45
CA GLY A 455 -7.78 1.85 0.51
C GLY A 455 -7.42 3.33 0.70
N HIS A 456 -6.19 3.71 0.34
CA HIS A 456 -5.71 5.08 0.54
C HIS A 456 -6.22 6.07 -0.53
N TYR A 457 -6.46 5.62 -1.76
CA TYR A 457 -6.81 6.49 -2.91
C TYR A 457 -8.28 6.35 -3.31
N PHE A 458 -9.15 6.23 -2.31
CA PHE A 458 -10.60 6.18 -2.51
C PHE A 458 -11.13 7.40 -3.26
N ASN A 459 -10.44 8.55 -3.20
CA ASN A 459 -10.80 9.75 -3.96
C ASN A 459 -10.80 9.53 -5.49
N ARG A 460 -10.03 8.55 -5.97
CA ARG A 460 -9.98 8.17 -7.39
C ARG A 460 -10.88 6.97 -7.71
N TYR A 461 -10.86 5.95 -6.85
CA TYR A 461 -11.49 4.65 -7.15
C TYR A 461 -12.89 4.46 -6.56
N ARG A 462 -13.28 5.31 -5.60
CA ARG A 462 -14.55 5.29 -4.86
C ARG A 462 -15.18 6.69 -4.89
N ALA A 463 -15.12 7.34 -6.05
CA ALA A 463 -15.52 8.73 -6.24
C ALA A 463 -17.02 8.94 -6.00
N THR A 464 -17.86 7.96 -6.34
CA THR A 464 -19.31 7.99 -6.09
C THR A 464 -19.64 8.01 -4.60
N GLU A 465 -19.01 7.13 -3.82
CA GLU A 465 -19.18 7.11 -2.37
C GLU A 465 -18.62 8.39 -1.73
N LEU A 466 -17.47 8.88 -2.23
CA LEU A 466 -16.92 10.14 -1.74
C LEU A 466 -17.84 11.32 -2.04
N ALA A 467 -18.47 11.39 -3.22
CA ALA A 467 -19.44 12.42 -3.57
C ALA A 467 -20.63 12.41 -2.61
N GLU A 468 -21.19 11.23 -2.30
CA GLU A 468 -22.26 11.09 -1.31
C GLU A 468 -21.80 11.60 0.07
N ILE A 469 -20.60 11.22 0.52
CA ILE A 469 -20.05 11.64 1.81
C ILE A 469 -19.90 13.16 1.92
N VAL A 470 -19.29 13.80 0.92
CA VAL A 470 -18.97 15.24 0.98
C VAL A 470 -20.21 16.12 0.82
N THR A 471 -21.26 15.62 0.17
CA THR A 471 -22.52 16.36 -0.02
C THR A 471 -23.53 16.18 1.12
N THR A 472 -23.46 15.08 1.87
CA THR A 472 -24.48 14.75 2.89
C THR A 472 -24.00 14.91 4.34
N THR A 473 -22.74 14.59 4.63
CA THR A 473 -22.31 14.37 6.04
C THR A 473 -22.39 15.63 6.89
N HIS A 474 -21.85 16.76 6.41
CA HIS A 474 -21.81 18.00 7.20
C HIS A 474 -23.22 18.55 7.46
N ARG A 475 -24.12 18.47 6.48
CA ARG A 475 -25.53 18.86 6.62
C ARG A 475 -26.27 18.01 7.65
N ALA A 476 -26.12 16.69 7.59
CA ALA A 476 -26.72 15.79 8.57
C ALA A 476 -26.20 16.06 10.00
N ILE A 477 -24.97 16.55 10.15
CA ILE A 477 -24.39 16.89 11.45
C ILE A 477 -24.89 18.24 11.96
N GLU A 478 -25.11 19.19 11.05
CA GLU A 478 -25.72 20.49 11.35
C GLU A 478 -27.19 20.34 11.78
N GLU A 479 -27.94 19.47 11.09
CA GLU A 479 -29.34 19.15 11.38
C GLU A 479 -29.52 18.16 12.55
N ASP A 480 -28.42 17.68 13.16
CA ASP A 480 -28.36 16.65 14.21
C ASP A 480 -29.00 15.30 13.83
N ASP A 481 -29.14 15.02 12.52
CA ASP A 481 -29.61 13.75 11.92
C ASP A 481 -28.45 12.77 11.59
N GLY A 482 -27.26 12.99 12.16
CA GLY A 482 -26.11 12.11 11.94
C GLY A 482 -26.35 10.63 12.28
N ALA A 483 -27.34 10.33 13.12
CA ALA A 483 -27.74 8.97 13.46
C ALA A 483 -28.17 8.13 12.23
N ALA A 484 -28.78 8.75 11.23
CA ALA A 484 -29.20 8.10 9.98
C ALA A 484 -28.00 7.61 9.14
N LEU A 485 -26.84 8.26 9.28
CA LEU A 485 -25.61 7.91 8.55
C LEU A 485 -24.76 6.86 9.25
N THR A 486 -25.13 6.43 10.46
CA THR A 486 -24.38 5.41 11.20
C THR A 486 -24.54 4.01 10.59
N LEU A 487 -23.58 3.13 10.85
CA LEU A 487 -23.62 1.75 10.35
C LEU A 487 -24.88 0.99 10.79
N ALA A 488 -25.38 1.27 12.00
CA ALA A 488 -26.60 0.63 12.52
C ALA A 488 -27.83 0.97 11.67
N SER A 489 -27.92 2.21 11.17
CA SER A 489 -29.03 2.71 10.36
C SER A 489 -28.88 2.36 8.89
N ARG A 490 -27.65 2.44 8.33
CA ARG A 490 -27.37 2.14 6.92
C ARG A 490 -27.27 0.63 6.62
N GLY A 491 -27.10 -0.20 7.64
CA GLY A 491 -26.97 -1.66 7.52
C GLY A 491 -25.52 -2.14 7.37
N ALA A 492 -25.30 -3.43 7.67
CA ALA A 492 -23.95 -4.01 7.72
C ALA A 492 -23.22 -4.07 6.35
N ASP A 493 -23.97 -4.02 5.24
CA ASP A 493 -23.46 -4.09 3.86
C ASP A 493 -23.30 -2.70 3.21
N SER A 494 -23.34 -1.63 4.02
CA SER A 494 -23.15 -0.26 3.53
C SER A 494 -21.71 -0.03 3.08
N ASP A 495 -21.54 0.67 1.95
CA ASP A 495 -20.23 0.96 1.36
C ASP A 495 -19.41 1.97 2.18
N TRP A 496 -20.07 2.76 3.04
CA TRP A 496 -19.47 3.70 3.98
C TRP A 496 -20.44 4.03 5.12
N TRP A 497 -19.93 4.54 6.24
CA TRP A 497 -20.76 5.01 7.35
C TRP A 497 -20.11 6.13 8.16
N LEU A 498 -20.95 6.92 8.84
CA LEU A 498 -20.53 7.82 9.90
C LEU A 498 -20.18 7.01 11.16
N HIS A 499 -18.90 7.05 11.55
CA HIS A 499 -18.39 6.24 12.65
C HIS A 499 -18.54 6.94 14.01
N ASP A 500 -18.12 8.21 14.13
CA ASP A 500 -18.22 8.97 15.39
C ASP A 500 -18.25 10.49 15.12
N VAL A 501 -18.87 11.24 16.04
CA VAL A 501 -18.93 12.70 16.06
C VAL A 501 -18.48 13.19 17.43
N HIS A 502 -17.35 13.88 17.47
CA HIS A 502 -16.76 14.43 18.68
C HIS A 502 -17.00 15.95 18.73
N ARG A 503 -17.71 16.43 19.75
CA ARG A 503 -17.93 17.86 20.02
C ARG A 503 -17.27 18.27 21.34
N ALA A 504 -16.21 19.08 21.27
CA ALA A 504 -15.49 19.58 22.45
C ALA A 504 -16.39 20.51 23.27
N GLY A 505 -16.40 20.36 24.60
CA GLY A 505 -17.17 21.23 25.52
C GLY A 505 -18.59 20.82 25.88
N ARG A 506 -19.18 19.78 25.25
CA ARG A 506 -20.56 19.29 25.55
C ARG A 506 -20.62 18.14 26.55
N ALA A 507 -19.66 18.04 27.47
CA ALA A 507 -19.76 17.14 28.63
C ALA A 507 -20.56 17.84 29.75
N GLY A 508 -21.89 17.81 29.70
CA GLY A 508 -22.68 18.28 30.86
C GLY A 508 -24.18 18.55 30.76
N THR A 509 -24.88 18.39 29.62
CA THR A 509 -26.31 18.82 29.57
C THR A 509 -27.29 17.89 28.83
N ALA A 510 -26.90 16.69 28.40
CA ALA A 510 -27.81 15.74 27.75
C ALA A 510 -28.32 14.60 28.66
N ASP A 511 -28.24 14.75 29.99
CA ASP A 511 -28.83 13.81 30.96
C ASP A 511 -29.43 14.55 32.16
N ARG A 512 -30.24 15.58 31.87
CA ARG A 512 -31.21 16.17 32.82
C ARG A 512 -32.63 15.95 32.29
N THR A 513 -32.96 14.70 31.99
CA THR A 513 -34.31 14.23 32.28
C THR A 513 -34.36 13.90 33.77
N ASP A 514 -35.44 14.33 34.41
CA ASP A 514 -35.66 14.33 35.85
C ASP A 514 -35.25 13.00 36.54
N PRO A 515 -34.34 13.01 37.54
CA PRO A 515 -33.95 11.81 38.28
C PRO A 515 -34.92 11.48 39.43
N ALA A 516 -36.20 11.83 39.32
CA ALA A 516 -37.21 11.52 40.34
C ALA A 516 -37.86 10.12 40.18
N GLU A 517 -37.64 9.41 39.06
CA GLU A 517 -38.35 8.14 38.79
C GLU A 517 -37.48 6.87 38.63
N ARG A 518 -36.17 6.91 38.88
CA ARG A 518 -35.37 5.67 38.87
C ARG A 518 -34.61 5.49 40.19
N GLY A 519 -35.16 4.60 41.01
CA GLY A 519 -34.61 4.21 42.30
C GLY A 519 -33.16 3.72 42.21
N GLY A 520 -32.34 4.23 43.14
CA GLY A 520 -31.22 3.53 43.76
C GLY A 520 -30.15 2.94 42.86
N ALA A 521 -29.20 3.76 42.39
CA ALA A 521 -27.84 3.30 42.11
C ALA A 521 -26.83 4.28 42.76
N PRO A 522 -25.80 3.79 43.46
CA PRO A 522 -24.87 4.66 44.17
C PRO A 522 -24.04 5.49 43.19
N ALA A 523 -23.81 6.76 43.55
CA ALA A 523 -23.04 7.72 42.78
C ALA A 523 -21.68 7.14 42.34
N ALA A 524 -21.49 6.99 41.03
CA ALA A 524 -20.24 6.54 40.46
C ALA A 524 -19.12 7.54 40.80
N ALA A 525 -18.05 7.03 41.40
CA ALA A 525 -16.84 7.77 41.75
C ALA A 525 -16.31 8.59 40.55
N PRO A 526 -15.61 9.72 40.79
CA PRO A 526 -15.11 10.58 39.72
C PRO A 526 -14.24 9.76 38.75
N ARG A 527 -14.68 9.63 37.49
CA ARG A 527 -13.94 8.97 36.42
C ARG A 527 -12.57 9.66 36.29
N ARG A 528 -11.51 8.99 36.76
CA ARG A 528 -10.12 9.45 36.59
C ARG A 528 -9.87 9.76 35.11
N ARG A 529 -9.28 10.92 34.82
CA ARG A 529 -8.90 11.30 33.44
C ARG A 529 -8.15 10.15 32.76
N PRO A 530 -8.51 9.76 31.52
CA PRO A 530 -7.80 8.73 30.78
C PRO A 530 -6.31 9.09 30.66
N VAL A 531 -5.43 8.08 30.78
CA VAL A 531 -3.99 8.31 30.62
C VAL A 531 -3.69 8.49 29.12
N GLU A 532 -3.11 9.61 28.74
CA GLU A 532 -2.77 9.91 27.35
C GLU A 532 -1.41 9.31 26.92
N PRO A 533 -1.25 8.92 25.64
CA PRO A 533 0.05 8.59 25.05
C PRO A 533 1.04 9.76 25.21
N SER A 534 2.32 9.46 25.45
CA SER A 534 3.35 10.52 25.52
C SER A 534 4.72 9.98 25.17
N MET A 535 5.55 10.83 24.55
CA MET A 535 6.91 10.47 24.18
C MET A 535 7.75 10.04 25.40
N ARG A 536 7.52 10.65 26.58
CA ARG A 536 8.20 10.28 27.83
C ARG A 536 7.86 8.85 28.28
N ARG A 537 6.59 8.45 28.18
CA ARG A 537 6.14 7.08 28.52
C ARG A 537 6.73 6.06 27.55
N PHE A 538 6.67 6.35 26.25
CA PHE A 538 7.30 5.53 25.22
C PHE A 538 8.80 5.37 25.47
N LEU A 539 9.56 6.47 25.61
CA LEU A 539 11.00 6.41 25.83
C LEU A 539 11.35 5.64 27.11
N GLY A 540 10.58 5.82 28.19
CA GLY A 540 10.74 5.02 29.39
C GLY A 540 10.64 3.52 29.11
N VAL A 541 9.51 3.05 28.58
CA VAL A 541 9.30 1.62 28.27
C VAL A 541 10.33 1.12 27.23
N ALA A 542 10.58 1.89 26.17
CA ALA A 542 11.51 1.55 25.12
C ALA A 542 12.94 1.39 25.65
N SER A 543 13.40 2.28 26.53
CA SER A 543 14.71 2.15 27.19
C SER A 543 14.78 0.90 28.06
N GLY A 544 13.75 0.61 28.85
CA GLY A 544 13.71 -0.62 29.66
C GLY A 544 13.77 -1.89 28.80
N GLN A 545 12.98 -1.94 27.73
CA GLN A 545 12.96 -3.08 26.81
C GLN A 545 14.27 -3.20 26.03
N LEU A 546 14.86 -2.09 25.58
CA LEU A 546 16.18 -2.03 24.95
C LEU A 546 17.26 -2.65 25.83
N VAL A 547 17.31 -2.28 27.11
CA VAL A 547 18.27 -2.83 28.07
C VAL A 547 18.12 -4.35 28.17
N SER A 548 16.88 -4.87 28.26
CA SER A 548 16.64 -6.32 28.27
C SER A 548 17.00 -7.02 26.95
N LEU A 549 16.74 -6.38 25.81
CA LEU A 549 17.09 -6.93 24.50
C LEU A 549 18.61 -7.06 24.32
N ILE A 550 19.35 -6.07 24.82
CA ILE A 550 20.82 -6.12 24.87
C ILE A 550 21.26 -7.25 25.80
N GLY A 551 20.82 -7.26 27.07
CA GLY A 551 21.16 -8.32 28.04
C GLY A 551 20.92 -9.74 27.49
N SER A 552 19.74 -9.95 26.91
CA SER A 552 19.39 -11.23 26.28
C SER A 552 20.26 -11.57 25.08
N ALA A 553 20.72 -10.58 24.31
CA ALA A 553 21.63 -10.80 23.19
C ALA A 553 23.03 -11.22 23.67
N PHE A 554 23.51 -10.71 24.81
CA PHE A 554 24.74 -11.20 25.44
C PHE A 554 24.61 -12.67 25.83
N THR A 555 23.54 -13.03 26.54
CA THR A 555 23.26 -14.41 26.96
C THR A 555 23.08 -15.36 25.77
N ALA A 556 22.32 -14.92 24.76
CA ALA A 556 22.07 -15.69 23.54
C ALA A 556 23.35 -15.93 22.71
N TRP A 557 24.34 -15.05 22.81
CA TRP A 557 25.65 -15.24 22.19
C TRP A 557 26.58 -16.11 23.04
N ALA A 558 26.61 -15.90 24.36
CA ALA A 558 27.55 -16.54 25.27
C ALA A 558 27.21 -18.02 25.55
N ILE A 559 25.94 -18.37 25.80
CA ILE A 559 25.58 -19.75 26.17
C ILE A 559 25.90 -20.77 25.07
N PRO A 560 25.58 -20.56 23.77
CA PRO A 560 25.95 -21.51 22.73
C PRO A 560 27.47 -21.77 22.69
N ILE A 561 28.27 -20.71 22.81
CA ILE A 561 29.73 -20.81 22.82
C ILE A 561 30.20 -21.60 24.04
N TRP A 562 29.68 -21.28 25.22
CA TRP A 562 29.98 -22.02 26.46
C TRP A 562 29.60 -23.51 26.36
N ILE A 563 28.42 -23.85 25.85
CA ILE A 563 28.01 -25.25 25.63
C ILE A 563 28.98 -25.97 24.71
N TYR A 564 29.43 -25.30 23.64
CA TYR A 564 30.39 -25.90 22.72
C TYR A 564 31.75 -26.11 23.39
N LEU A 565 32.26 -25.13 24.13
CA LEU A 565 33.51 -25.24 24.88
C LEU A 565 33.47 -26.36 25.92
N GLU A 566 32.34 -26.51 26.63
CA GLU A 566 32.19 -27.50 27.69
C GLU A 566 31.99 -28.93 27.14
N THR A 567 31.32 -29.06 25.99
CA THR A 567 30.87 -30.37 25.49
C THR A 567 31.61 -30.87 24.25
N GLY A 568 32.30 -30.00 23.52
CA GLY A 568 32.87 -30.28 22.19
C GLY A 568 31.84 -30.71 21.14
N SER A 569 30.53 -30.64 21.45
CA SER A 569 29.50 -31.29 20.64
C SER A 569 28.70 -30.29 19.81
N VAL A 570 28.93 -30.33 18.50
CA VAL A 570 28.12 -29.59 17.51
C VAL A 570 26.64 -30.00 17.57
N ALA A 571 26.35 -31.26 17.94
CA ALA A 571 24.98 -31.73 18.13
C ALA A 571 24.28 -31.02 19.29
N ARG A 572 24.97 -30.90 20.43
CA ARG A 572 24.43 -30.21 21.63
C ARG A 572 24.26 -28.71 21.39
N LEU A 573 25.20 -28.09 20.67
CA LEU A 573 25.10 -26.71 20.21
C LEU A 573 23.88 -26.51 19.28
N ALA A 574 23.76 -27.32 18.24
CA ALA A 574 22.67 -27.21 17.27
C ALA A 574 21.31 -27.42 17.94
N LEU A 575 21.20 -28.38 18.87
CA LEU A 575 20.00 -28.58 19.67
C LEU A 575 19.67 -27.36 20.51
N PHE A 576 20.65 -26.75 21.18
CA PHE A 576 20.43 -25.52 21.97
C PHE A 576 19.88 -24.39 21.12
N VAL A 577 20.55 -24.07 20.00
CA VAL A 577 20.11 -22.98 19.12
C VAL A 577 18.73 -23.26 18.52
N THR A 578 18.43 -24.54 18.23
CA THR A 578 17.08 -24.96 17.79
C THR A 578 16.04 -24.66 18.85
N LEU A 579 16.28 -25.06 20.10
CA LEU A 579 15.33 -24.89 21.20
C LEU A 579 15.17 -23.44 21.63
N GLY A 580 16.18 -22.59 21.40
CA GLY A 580 16.08 -21.15 21.65
C GLY A 580 15.21 -20.40 20.64
N LEU A 581 14.96 -21.01 19.47
CA LEU A 581 14.35 -20.32 18.34
C LEU A 581 13.00 -20.92 17.93
N VAL A 582 12.91 -22.24 17.82
CA VAL A 582 11.75 -22.93 17.24
C VAL A 582 10.48 -22.80 18.08
N PRO A 583 10.51 -22.98 19.42
CA PRO A 583 9.29 -22.89 20.24
C PRO A 583 8.64 -21.50 20.19
N GLY A 584 9.43 -20.43 20.32
CA GLY A 584 8.93 -19.06 20.23
C GLY A 584 8.30 -18.76 18.88
N LEU A 585 8.88 -19.25 17.79
CA LEU A 585 8.32 -19.11 16.45
C LEU A 585 6.98 -19.86 16.30
N VAL A 586 6.88 -21.09 16.81
CA VAL A 586 5.63 -21.89 16.76
C VAL A 586 4.52 -21.20 17.54
N VAL A 587 4.86 -20.54 18.65
CA VAL A 587 3.90 -19.84 19.50
C VAL A 587 3.62 -18.42 19.00
N ALA A 588 4.44 -17.84 18.11
CA ALA A 588 4.30 -16.45 17.66
C ALA A 588 2.89 -16.09 17.13
N PRO A 589 2.19 -16.92 16.33
CA PRO A 589 0.82 -16.60 15.90
C PRO A 589 -0.18 -16.55 17.06
N LEU A 590 -0.05 -17.49 18.01
CA LEU A 590 -0.86 -17.49 19.22
C LEU A 590 -0.54 -16.29 20.10
N ALA A 591 0.75 -15.96 20.27
CA ALA A 591 1.21 -14.82 21.02
C ALA A 591 0.69 -13.51 20.42
N GLY A 592 0.72 -13.36 19.09
CA GLY A 592 0.10 -12.23 18.39
C GLY A 592 -1.39 -12.12 18.70
N ALA A 593 -2.14 -13.22 18.53
CA ALA A 593 -3.57 -13.24 18.83
C ALA A 593 -3.91 -12.87 20.28
N VAL A 594 -3.08 -13.30 21.24
CA VAL A 594 -3.22 -12.96 22.66
C VAL A 594 -2.90 -11.48 22.89
N VAL A 595 -1.83 -10.95 22.28
CA VAL A 595 -1.44 -9.54 22.37
C VAL A 595 -2.52 -8.61 21.81
N ASP A 596 -3.18 -9.02 20.74
CA ASP A 596 -4.23 -8.21 20.09
C ASP A 596 -5.52 -8.16 20.91
N ARG A 597 -5.86 -9.25 21.62
CA ARG A 597 -7.11 -9.39 22.38
C ARG A 597 -6.99 -9.08 23.87
N SER A 598 -5.76 -8.98 24.38
CA SER A 598 -5.49 -8.84 25.81
C SER A 598 -4.81 -7.51 26.10
N ASN A 599 -4.69 -7.18 27.39
CA ASN A 599 -3.94 -6.01 27.80
C ASN A 599 -2.44 -6.16 27.46
N ARG A 600 -1.96 -5.40 26.47
CA ARG A 600 -0.56 -5.42 25.99
C ARG A 600 0.45 -5.21 27.11
N ARG A 601 0.12 -4.40 28.12
CA ARG A 601 0.95 -4.21 29.34
C ARG A 601 1.09 -5.51 30.12
N LEU A 602 -0.02 -6.22 30.34
CA LEU A 602 0.00 -7.47 31.11
C LEU A 602 0.75 -8.57 30.35
N VAL A 603 0.58 -8.65 29.03
CA VAL A 603 1.33 -9.61 28.21
C VAL A 603 2.82 -9.28 28.21
N LEU A 604 3.19 -8.00 28.10
CA LEU A 604 4.58 -7.55 28.17
C LEU A 604 5.21 -7.83 29.54
N LEU A 605 4.49 -7.54 30.64
CA LEU A 605 4.93 -7.86 32.00
C LEU A 605 5.05 -9.37 32.22
N GLY A 606 4.07 -10.15 31.77
CA GLY A 606 4.09 -11.61 31.87
C GLY A 606 5.26 -12.22 31.10
N GLY A 607 5.49 -11.79 29.85
CA GLY A 607 6.62 -12.25 29.03
C GLY A 607 7.97 -11.85 29.63
N SER A 608 8.13 -10.58 30.02
CA SER A 608 9.38 -10.09 30.63
C SER A 608 9.64 -10.71 32.00
N GLY A 609 8.60 -10.90 32.81
CA GLY A 609 8.69 -11.52 34.13
C GLY A 609 8.97 -13.02 34.07
N ALA A 610 8.37 -13.73 33.10
CA ALA A 610 8.71 -15.13 32.85
C ALA A 610 10.17 -15.26 32.40
N ALA A 611 10.63 -14.41 31.47
CA ALA A 611 12.03 -14.40 31.06
C ALA A 611 12.97 -14.10 32.23
N LEU A 612 12.64 -13.13 33.10
CA LEU A 612 13.38 -12.86 34.33
C LEU A 612 13.47 -14.08 35.25
N ALA A 613 12.35 -14.75 35.51
CA ALA A 613 12.30 -15.93 36.36
C ALA A 613 13.12 -17.09 35.78
N ILE A 614 13.09 -17.26 34.46
CA ILE A 614 13.88 -18.28 33.75
C ILE A 614 15.38 -17.97 33.85
N GLN A 615 15.79 -16.72 33.60
CA GLN A 615 17.20 -16.33 33.74
C GLN A 615 17.68 -16.42 35.19
N PHE A 616 16.84 -16.05 36.16
CA PHE A 616 17.15 -16.22 37.58
C PHE A 616 17.29 -17.70 37.97
N THR A 617 16.43 -18.57 37.46
CA THR A 617 16.53 -20.02 37.66
C THR A 617 17.81 -20.57 37.06
N LEU A 618 18.15 -20.14 35.83
CA LEU A 618 19.41 -20.49 35.19
C LEU A 618 20.61 -20.03 36.03
N GLY A 619 20.55 -18.81 36.58
CA GLY A 619 21.58 -18.25 37.44
C GLY A 619 21.75 -19.03 38.72
N LEU A 620 20.64 -19.34 39.40
CA LEU A 620 20.67 -20.15 40.62
C LEU A 620 21.30 -21.52 40.38
N LEU A 621 20.93 -22.20 39.29
CA LEU A 621 21.51 -23.50 38.94
C LEU A 621 23.01 -23.38 38.62
N LEU A 622 23.41 -22.31 37.92
CA LEU A 622 24.81 -22.04 37.59
C LEU A 622 25.64 -21.74 38.84
N TRP A 623 25.18 -20.86 39.73
CA TRP A 623 25.91 -20.44 40.94
C TRP A 623 25.95 -21.50 42.04
N THR A 624 25.04 -22.48 42.00
CA THR A 624 25.03 -23.62 42.94
C THR A 624 25.77 -24.84 42.39
N ASP A 625 26.39 -24.74 41.21
CA ASP A 625 27.04 -25.85 40.50
C ASP A 625 26.12 -27.07 40.29
N THR A 626 24.80 -26.86 40.27
CA THR A 626 23.79 -27.91 40.04
C THR A 626 23.29 -27.93 38.58
N LEU A 627 23.80 -27.03 37.73
CA LEU A 627 23.39 -26.87 36.35
C LEU A 627 23.75 -28.09 35.48
N GLN A 628 22.78 -28.99 35.30
CA GLN A 628 22.85 -30.04 34.28
C GLN A 628 22.37 -29.56 32.90
N LEU A 629 22.89 -30.17 31.84
CA LEU A 629 22.61 -29.81 30.45
C LEU A 629 21.11 -29.87 30.07
N TRP A 630 20.33 -30.80 30.66
CA TRP A 630 18.90 -30.88 30.36
C TRP A 630 18.11 -29.69 30.91
N HIS A 631 18.54 -29.09 32.03
CA HIS A 631 17.92 -27.87 32.57
C HIS A 631 18.03 -26.73 31.55
N LEU A 632 19.21 -26.57 30.92
CA LEU A 632 19.43 -25.57 29.88
C LEU A 632 18.44 -25.72 28.73
N TYR A 633 18.24 -26.95 28.23
CA TYR A 633 17.30 -27.20 27.14
C TYR A 633 15.84 -26.88 27.51
N SER A 634 15.40 -27.29 28.70
CA SER A 634 14.04 -27.02 29.18
C SER A 634 13.81 -25.52 29.41
N LEU A 635 14.75 -24.84 30.07
CA LEU A 635 14.70 -23.40 30.32
C LEU A 635 14.75 -22.61 29.01
N MET A 636 15.51 -23.07 28.02
CA MET A 636 15.60 -22.41 26.72
C MET A 636 14.29 -22.47 25.93
N VAL A 637 13.56 -23.60 25.99
CA VAL A 637 12.21 -23.69 25.41
C VAL A 637 11.28 -22.68 26.08
N ALA A 638 11.28 -22.62 27.41
CA ALA A 638 10.47 -21.67 28.15
C ALA A 638 10.85 -20.22 27.83
N LEU A 639 12.15 -19.92 27.71
CA LEU A 639 12.67 -18.59 27.39
C LEU A 639 12.27 -18.17 25.97
N SER A 640 12.36 -19.10 25.02
CA SER A 640 11.93 -18.88 23.63
C SER A 640 10.44 -18.50 23.55
N VAL A 641 9.58 -19.17 24.32
CA VAL A 641 8.15 -18.84 24.41
C VAL A 641 7.95 -17.48 25.11
N ALA A 642 8.57 -17.26 26.27
CA ALA A 642 8.42 -16.02 27.02
C ALA A 642 8.85 -14.79 26.22
N THR A 643 10.00 -14.88 25.53
CA THR A 643 10.53 -13.80 24.69
C THR A 643 9.69 -13.57 23.42
N ALA A 644 9.02 -14.58 22.87
CA ALA A 644 8.08 -14.39 21.78
C ALA A 644 6.89 -13.49 22.20
N PHE A 645 6.28 -13.77 23.35
CA PHE A 645 5.24 -12.90 23.91
C PHE A 645 5.76 -11.51 24.25
N GLN A 646 6.93 -11.41 24.87
CA GLN A 646 7.56 -10.12 25.21
C GLN A 646 7.77 -9.25 23.97
N ARG A 647 8.43 -9.78 22.93
CA ARG A 647 8.78 -9.02 21.73
C ARG A 647 7.55 -8.58 20.96
N LEU A 648 6.58 -9.47 20.78
CA LEU A 648 5.32 -9.14 20.10
C LEU A 648 4.51 -8.12 20.89
N ALA A 649 4.41 -8.27 22.21
CA ALA A 649 3.72 -7.31 23.07
C ALA A 649 4.41 -5.94 23.07
N TYR A 650 5.74 -5.89 23.05
CA TYR A 650 6.49 -4.64 22.98
C TYR A 650 6.23 -3.91 21.66
N VAL A 651 6.42 -4.59 20.51
CA VAL A 651 6.17 -3.99 19.20
C VAL A 651 4.72 -3.52 19.08
N ALA A 652 3.76 -4.35 19.51
CA ALA A 652 2.35 -3.97 19.52
C ALA A 652 2.04 -2.83 20.51
N SER A 653 2.84 -2.62 21.56
CA SER A 653 2.65 -1.52 22.51
C SER A 653 3.17 -0.17 22.02
N VAL A 654 4.09 -0.14 21.05
CA VAL A 654 4.68 1.11 20.54
C VAL A 654 3.59 2.12 20.12
N PRO A 655 2.57 1.73 19.33
CA PRO A 655 1.48 2.63 18.98
C PRO A 655 0.61 3.04 20.16
N GLN A 656 0.59 2.29 21.27
CA GLN A 656 -0.18 2.62 22.47
C GLN A 656 0.51 3.71 23.30
N LEU A 657 1.84 3.72 23.31
CA LEU A 657 2.64 4.59 24.16
C LEU A 657 3.02 5.90 23.47
N VAL A 658 3.15 5.88 22.15
CA VAL A 658 3.58 7.01 21.32
C VAL A 658 2.38 7.84 20.90
N PRO A 659 2.42 9.19 21.04
CA PRO A 659 1.44 10.05 20.38
C PRO A 659 1.47 9.78 18.88
N LYS A 660 0.32 9.43 18.29
CA LYS A 660 0.25 8.83 16.95
C LYS A 660 0.90 9.68 15.86
N ARG A 661 0.84 11.01 15.98
CA ARG A 661 1.58 11.96 15.14
C ARG A 661 3.11 11.75 15.06
N TYR A 662 3.73 11.08 16.03
CA TYR A 662 5.16 10.75 16.05
C TYR A 662 5.46 9.26 15.77
N LEU A 663 4.44 8.45 15.47
CA LEU A 663 4.57 6.98 15.40
C LEU A 663 5.64 6.52 14.40
N ARG A 664 5.69 7.15 13.22
CA ARG A 664 6.68 6.86 12.17
C ARG A 664 8.12 6.96 12.70
N HIS A 665 8.42 8.05 13.42
CA HIS A 665 9.75 8.32 13.95
C HIS A 665 10.11 7.36 15.10
N ALA A 666 9.15 7.05 15.96
CA ALA A 666 9.36 6.11 17.06
C ALA A 666 9.71 4.70 16.57
N ILE A 667 9.03 4.22 15.51
CA ILE A 667 9.35 2.93 14.88
C ILE A 667 10.77 2.94 14.31
N GLY A 668 11.18 4.02 13.63
CA GLY A 668 12.55 4.17 13.11
C GLY A 668 13.62 4.09 14.20
N VAL A 669 13.38 4.69 15.37
CA VAL A 669 14.28 4.62 16.52
C VAL A 669 14.41 3.18 17.05
N VAL A 670 13.29 2.44 17.13
CA VAL A 670 13.30 1.03 17.58
C VAL A 670 14.13 0.16 16.63
N GLU A 671 13.97 0.34 15.31
CA GLU A 671 14.74 -0.42 14.32
C GLU A 671 16.24 -0.08 14.34
N MET A 672 16.59 1.19 14.47
CA MET A 672 17.99 1.63 14.59
C MET A 672 18.68 1.00 15.80
N VAL A 673 17.98 0.94 16.94
CA VAL A 673 18.46 0.29 18.17
C VAL A 673 18.69 -1.20 17.97
N ASN A 674 17.74 -1.90 17.34
CA ASN A 674 17.88 -3.34 17.05
C ASN A 674 19.10 -3.61 16.14
N GLY A 675 19.34 -2.73 15.17
CA GLY A 675 20.53 -2.78 14.31
C GLY A 675 21.83 -2.60 15.09
N PHE A 676 21.89 -1.61 15.98
CA PHE A 676 23.07 -1.34 16.82
C PHE A 676 23.41 -2.54 17.72
N GLY A 677 22.39 -3.14 18.36
CA GLY A 677 22.59 -4.33 19.20
C GLY A 677 23.19 -5.50 18.41
N THR A 678 22.70 -5.74 17.20
CA THR A 678 23.20 -6.84 16.35
C THR A 678 24.67 -6.68 15.95
N LEU A 679 25.13 -5.44 15.74
CA LEU A 679 26.50 -5.14 15.32
C LEU A 679 27.52 -5.23 16.46
N PHE A 680 27.22 -4.64 17.61
CA PHE A 680 28.22 -4.45 18.68
C PHE A 680 28.15 -5.52 19.78
N VAL A 681 27.00 -6.15 20.01
CA VAL A 681 26.84 -7.11 21.12
C VAL A 681 27.84 -8.27 21.04
N PRO A 682 28.10 -8.93 19.89
CA PRO A 682 29.05 -10.05 19.85
C PRO A 682 30.48 -9.67 20.29
N LEU A 683 30.93 -8.46 19.95
CA LEU A 683 32.27 -7.97 20.32
C LEU A 683 32.36 -7.72 21.84
N VAL A 684 31.35 -7.04 22.38
CA VAL A 684 31.30 -6.72 23.82
C VAL A 684 31.02 -7.98 24.64
N ALA A 685 30.19 -8.91 24.15
CA ALA A 685 29.87 -10.17 24.80
C ALA A 685 31.07 -11.10 24.91
N ALA A 686 31.96 -11.12 23.91
CA ALA A 686 33.21 -11.87 24.01
C ALA A 686 34.15 -11.31 25.07
N GLY A 687 34.31 -9.98 25.12
CA GLY A 687 35.07 -9.32 26.16
C GLY A 687 34.49 -9.57 27.54
N ALA A 688 33.16 -9.49 27.68
CA ALA A 688 32.46 -9.83 28.91
C ALA A 688 32.67 -11.30 29.31
N LEU A 689 32.52 -12.24 28.37
CA LEU A 689 32.68 -13.67 28.64
C LEU A 689 34.11 -13.99 29.10
N ALA A 690 35.12 -13.29 28.58
CA ALA A 690 36.51 -13.45 28.97
C ALA A 690 36.86 -12.78 30.32
N THR A 691 36.14 -11.72 30.72
CA THR A 691 36.49 -10.89 31.90
C THR A 691 35.63 -11.19 33.12
N ILE A 692 34.32 -11.36 32.92
CA ILE A 692 33.32 -11.56 33.98
C ILE A 692 32.62 -12.91 33.89
N GLY A 693 33.03 -13.78 32.95
CA GLY A 693 32.48 -15.12 32.80
C GLY A 693 31.02 -15.17 32.36
N LEU A 694 30.48 -16.40 32.26
CA LEU A 694 29.06 -16.61 31.95
C LEU A 694 28.16 -16.18 33.12
N ASP A 695 28.67 -16.33 34.35
CA ASP A 695 28.04 -15.90 35.58
C ASP A 695 27.79 -14.38 35.60
N GLY A 696 28.79 -13.57 35.26
CA GLY A 696 28.64 -12.12 35.17
C GLY A 696 27.69 -11.67 34.05
N ILE A 697 27.74 -12.33 32.88
CA ILE A 697 26.80 -12.07 31.78
C ILE A 697 25.35 -12.37 32.20
N LEU A 698 25.14 -13.46 32.95
CA LEU A 698 23.81 -13.85 33.38
C LEU A 698 23.26 -12.92 34.47
N VAL A 699 24.11 -12.44 35.39
CA VAL A 699 23.75 -11.35 36.32
C VAL A 699 23.32 -10.10 35.54
N LEU A 700 24.08 -9.71 34.52
CA LEU A 700 23.75 -8.55 33.67
C LEU A 700 22.37 -8.72 33.02
N ASP A 701 22.05 -9.91 32.52
CA ASP A 701 20.77 -10.21 31.88
C ASP A 701 19.60 -10.19 32.91
N ILE A 702 19.78 -10.76 34.10
CA ILE A 702 18.81 -10.69 35.20
C ILE A 702 18.53 -9.24 35.60
N VAL A 703 19.58 -8.42 35.75
CA VAL A 703 19.45 -6.99 36.04
C VAL A 703 18.70 -6.29 34.91
N SER A 704 19.02 -6.62 33.66
CA SER A 704 18.39 -6.02 32.48
C SER A 704 16.87 -6.27 32.43
N TYR A 705 16.44 -7.50 32.74
CA TYR A 705 15.04 -7.87 32.83
C TYR A 705 14.35 -7.28 34.06
N THR A 706 15.05 -7.16 35.18
CA THR A 706 14.54 -6.48 36.38
C THR A 706 14.22 -5.03 36.08
N VAL A 707 15.11 -4.33 35.36
CA VAL A 707 14.86 -2.96 34.88
C VAL A 707 13.67 -2.92 33.93
N ALA A 708 13.60 -3.82 32.94
CA ALA A 708 12.49 -3.86 31.99
C ALA A 708 11.12 -4.08 32.67
N VAL A 709 11.04 -5.04 33.61
CA VAL A 709 9.83 -5.33 34.40
C VAL A 709 9.47 -4.14 35.29
N GLY A 710 10.45 -3.58 36.02
CA GLY A 710 10.25 -2.43 36.91
C GLY A 710 9.74 -1.20 36.17
N VAL A 711 10.38 -0.84 35.06
CA VAL A 711 9.95 0.27 34.19
C VAL A 711 8.54 0.05 33.64
N THR A 712 8.24 -1.16 33.14
CA THR A 712 6.91 -1.48 32.59
C THR A 712 5.82 -1.47 33.67
N ALA A 713 6.16 -1.86 34.90
CA ALA A 713 5.25 -1.84 36.04
C ALA A 713 4.98 -0.41 36.55
N LEU A 714 6.00 0.45 36.59
CA LEU A 714 5.89 1.82 37.13
C LEU A 714 5.22 2.80 36.15
N ILE A 715 5.42 2.61 34.84
CA ILE A 715 4.81 3.49 33.83
C ILE A 715 3.31 3.19 33.74
N ARG A 716 2.49 4.25 33.77
CA ARG A 716 1.04 4.16 33.51
C ARG A 716 0.77 4.09 32.01
N TRP A 717 -0.12 3.18 31.63
CA TRP A 717 -0.46 2.93 30.23
C TRP A 717 -1.79 3.58 29.86
N PRO A 718 -1.91 4.11 28.62
CA PRO A 718 -3.19 4.46 28.02
C PRO A 718 -4.13 3.24 27.95
N ALA A 719 -5.44 3.48 27.81
CA ALA A 719 -6.44 2.42 27.71
C ALA A 719 -6.17 1.44 26.55
N MET A 720 -6.83 0.27 26.54
CA MET A 720 -6.70 -0.68 25.44
C MET A 720 -7.17 -0.04 24.14
N MET A 721 -6.37 -0.19 23.09
CA MET A 721 -6.75 0.22 21.74
C MET A 721 -7.68 -0.86 21.18
N GLY A 722 -8.91 -0.48 20.85
CA GLY A 722 -9.93 -1.36 20.29
C GLY A 722 -9.65 -1.71 18.83
N TRP A 723 -8.50 -2.30 18.53
CA TRP A 723 -8.24 -2.77 17.17
C TRP A 723 -9.08 -4.02 16.87
N HIS A 724 -10.29 -3.82 16.34
CA HIS A 724 -11.14 -4.92 15.86
C HIS A 724 -11.21 -4.87 14.33
N ARG A 725 -10.31 -5.58 13.64
CA ARG A 725 -10.56 -5.88 12.22
C ARG A 725 -11.76 -6.80 12.16
N ARG A 726 -12.71 -6.52 11.25
CA ARG A 726 -13.90 -7.37 11.03
C ARG A 726 -13.54 -8.80 10.63
N GLU A 727 -12.40 -9.00 9.98
CA GLU A 727 -11.92 -10.33 9.56
C GLU A 727 -11.26 -11.09 10.72
N THR A 728 -11.67 -12.35 10.94
CA THR A 728 -11.05 -13.20 11.96
C THR A 728 -9.62 -13.59 11.57
N LEU A 729 -8.70 -13.71 12.54
CA LEU A 729 -7.30 -14.16 12.30
C LEU A 729 -7.22 -15.46 11.49
N THR A 730 -8.16 -16.38 11.70
CA THR A 730 -8.25 -17.65 10.96
C THR A 730 -8.63 -17.45 9.50
N ALA A 731 -9.60 -16.57 9.22
CA ALA A 731 -9.95 -16.20 7.85
C ALA A 731 -8.78 -15.46 7.17
N GLU A 732 -8.11 -14.58 7.90
CA GLU A 732 -6.98 -13.81 7.41
C GLU A 732 -5.79 -14.70 6.98
N ILE A 733 -5.43 -15.69 7.79
CA ILE A 733 -4.37 -16.67 7.46
C ILE A 733 -4.79 -17.56 6.29
N ALA A 734 -6.04 -18.06 6.29
CA ALA A 734 -6.54 -18.92 5.22
C ALA A 734 -6.56 -18.19 3.87
N ASN A 735 -6.99 -16.93 3.85
CA ASN A 735 -7.06 -16.11 2.64
C ASN A 735 -5.67 -15.77 2.09
N GLY A 736 -4.72 -15.35 2.95
CA GLY A 736 -3.34 -15.10 2.53
C GLY A 736 -2.65 -16.36 1.98
N PHE A 737 -2.95 -17.53 2.57
CA PHE A 737 -2.43 -18.81 2.10
C PHE A 737 -3.03 -19.23 0.77
N ARG A 738 -4.36 -19.15 0.62
CA ARG A 738 -5.06 -19.45 -0.64
C ARG A 738 -4.56 -18.56 -1.76
N TYR A 739 -4.36 -17.27 -1.51
CA TYR A 739 -3.78 -16.34 -2.46
C TYR A 739 -2.37 -16.76 -2.89
N SER A 740 -1.46 -16.97 -1.94
CA SER A 740 -0.07 -17.31 -2.22
C SER A 740 0.08 -18.67 -2.92
N TRP A 741 -0.77 -19.65 -2.58
CA TRP A 741 -0.75 -20.99 -3.16
C TRP A 741 -1.51 -21.07 -4.50
N GLY A 742 -2.45 -20.15 -4.76
CA GLY A 742 -3.17 -20.04 -6.03
C GLY A 742 -2.27 -19.59 -7.18
N HIS A 743 -1.26 -18.75 -6.91
CA HIS A 743 -0.38 -18.21 -7.94
C HIS A 743 0.87 -19.08 -8.17
N ARG A 744 1.05 -19.56 -9.42
CA ARG A 744 2.18 -20.42 -9.82
C ARG A 744 3.56 -19.81 -9.48
N HIS A 745 3.71 -18.50 -9.67
CA HIS A 745 4.96 -17.77 -9.46
C HIS A 745 5.27 -17.63 -7.97
N LEU A 746 4.26 -17.25 -7.16
CA LEU A 746 4.39 -17.16 -5.71
C LEU A 746 4.74 -18.53 -5.13
N ARG A 747 4.02 -19.60 -5.50
CA ARG A 747 4.38 -20.97 -5.09
C ARG A 747 5.82 -21.35 -5.40
N ALA A 748 6.29 -21.10 -6.62
CA ALA A 748 7.65 -21.43 -7.03
C ALA A 748 8.69 -20.68 -6.18
N MET A 749 8.43 -19.41 -5.89
CA MET A 749 9.27 -18.59 -5.03
C MET A 749 9.30 -19.10 -3.58
N LEU A 750 8.16 -19.52 -3.04
CA LEU A 750 8.06 -20.10 -1.70
C LEU A 750 8.85 -21.42 -1.61
N ILE A 751 8.76 -22.28 -2.62
CA ILE A 751 9.53 -23.54 -2.70
C ILE A 751 11.03 -23.24 -2.85
N PHE A 752 11.41 -22.21 -3.61
CA PHE A 752 12.81 -21.82 -3.76
C PHE A 752 13.45 -21.44 -2.43
N PHE A 753 12.84 -20.51 -1.68
CA PHE A 753 13.35 -20.12 -0.36
C PHE A 753 13.32 -21.28 0.64
N LEU A 754 12.34 -22.18 0.51
CA LEU A 754 12.28 -23.42 1.29
C LEU A 754 13.55 -24.28 1.06
N VAL A 755 13.91 -24.55 -0.20
CA VAL A 755 15.09 -25.37 -0.51
C VAL A 755 16.38 -24.63 -0.14
N LEU A 756 16.46 -23.32 -0.38
CA LEU A 756 17.62 -22.49 -0.03
C LEU A 756 17.95 -22.59 1.46
N ASN A 757 16.95 -22.44 2.32
CA ASN A 757 17.16 -22.41 3.78
C ASN A 757 17.65 -23.74 4.36
N VAL A 758 17.38 -24.87 3.69
CA VAL A 758 17.95 -26.18 4.09
C VAL A 758 19.48 -26.18 4.00
N PHE A 759 20.04 -25.55 2.97
CA PHE A 759 21.48 -25.48 2.75
C PHE A 759 22.13 -24.26 3.42
N LEU A 760 21.36 -23.20 3.67
CA LEU A 760 21.85 -22.01 4.36
C LEU A 760 21.94 -22.21 5.89
N ALA A 761 21.15 -23.13 6.46
CA ALA A 761 21.15 -23.36 7.91
C ALA A 761 22.49 -23.81 8.50
N PRO A 762 23.23 -24.80 7.94
CA PRO A 762 24.51 -25.23 8.51
C PRO A 762 25.58 -24.12 8.57
N PRO A 763 25.83 -23.34 7.50
CA PRO A 763 26.77 -22.21 7.56
C PRO A 763 26.46 -21.19 8.67
N LEU A 764 25.19 -20.95 9.00
CA LEU A 764 24.82 -19.97 10.04
C LEU A 764 25.12 -20.47 11.47
N ILE A 765 25.17 -21.78 11.71
CA ILE A 765 25.41 -22.37 13.03
C ILE A 765 26.89 -22.68 13.24
N LEU A 766 27.55 -23.12 12.17
CA LEU A 766 28.87 -23.74 12.24
C LEU A 766 30.03 -22.75 12.29
N THR A 767 29.77 -21.43 12.22
CA THR A 767 30.83 -20.41 12.26
C THR A 767 31.62 -20.46 13.56
N SER A 768 30.96 -20.45 14.72
CA SER A 768 31.65 -20.44 16.02
C SER A 768 32.46 -21.73 16.26
N PRO A 769 31.92 -22.95 16.04
CA PRO A 769 32.71 -24.19 16.10
C PRO A 769 33.92 -24.22 15.17
N LEU A 770 33.78 -23.69 13.94
CA LEU A 770 34.87 -23.66 12.98
C LEU A 770 36.00 -22.73 13.44
N VAL A 771 35.66 -21.54 13.95
CA VAL A 771 36.66 -20.59 14.45
C VAL A 771 37.36 -21.14 15.69
N LEU A 772 36.61 -21.71 16.63
CA LEU A 772 37.17 -22.31 17.85
C LEU A 772 38.03 -23.55 17.59
N SER A 773 37.90 -24.20 16.42
CA SER A 773 38.76 -25.34 16.05
C SER A 773 40.23 -24.94 15.82
N SER A 774 40.51 -23.65 15.60
CA SER A 774 41.86 -23.15 15.30
C SER A 774 42.18 -21.80 15.95
N GLY A 775 41.31 -21.29 16.82
CA GLY A 775 41.39 -19.94 17.39
C GLY A 775 40.68 -19.84 18.74
N ASP A 776 40.61 -18.63 19.29
CA ASP A 776 40.05 -18.36 20.62
C ASP A 776 38.68 -17.67 20.59
N ILE A 777 38.13 -17.37 21.78
CA ILE A 777 36.84 -16.66 21.92
C ILE A 777 36.92 -15.25 21.31
N GLY A 778 38.09 -14.60 21.36
CA GLY A 778 38.33 -13.30 20.75
C GLY A 778 38.31 -13.34 19.21
N ASP A 779 38.77 -14.45 18.61
CA ASP A 779 38.63 -14.72 17.17
C ASP A 779 37.16 -14.86 16.78
N VAL A 780 36.36 -15.60 17.56
CA VAL A 780 34.91 -15.73 17.33
C VAL A 780 34.21 -14.36 17.40
N ALA A 781 34.62 -13.51 18.35
CA ALA A 781 34.13 -12.14 18.50
C ALA A 781 34.42 -11.28 17.26
N ARG A 782 35.66 -11.30 16.79
CA ARG A 782 36.10 -10.55 15.60
C ARG A 782 35.36 -10.99 14.35
N VAL A 783 35.20 -12.30 14.15
CA VAL A 783 34.42 -12.86 13.03
C VAL A 783 32.95 -12.44 13.12
N SER A 784 32.35 -12.50 14.31
CA SER A 784 30.95 -12.08 14.52
C SER A 784 30.76 -10.58 14.27
N PHE A 785 31.68 -9.75 14.73
CA PHE A 785 31.67 -8.30 14.50
C PHE A 785 31.79 -7.97 13.01
N LEU A 786 32.74 -8.58 12.30
CA LEU A 786 32.90 -8.40 10.85
C LEU A 786 31.68 -8.90 10.07
N SER A 787 31.04 -9.98 10.53
CA SER A 787 29.75 -10.45 10.00
C SER A 787 28.64 -9.41 10.17
N GLY A 788 28.50 -8.83 11.37
CA GLY A 788 27.57 -7.73 11.65
C GLY A 788 27.85 -6.47 10.82
N LEU A 789 29.12 -6.13 10.62
CA LEU A 789 29.55 -5.00 9.79
C LEU A 789 29.14 -5.22 8.33
N GLY A 790 29.35 -6.43 7.79
CA GLY A 790 28.91 -6.81 6.45
C GLY A 790 27.40 -6.65 6.27
N ALA A 791 26.59 -7.12 7.24
CA ALA A 791 25.14 -6.92 7.22
C ALA A 791 24.74 -5.43 7.25
N THR A 792 25.43 -4.63 8.07
CA THR A 792 25.14 -3.19 8.23
C THR A 792 25.47 -2.42 6.96
N LEU A 793 26.66 -2.63 6.38
CA LEU A 793 27.08 -2.02 5.12
C LEU A 793 26.15 -2.43 3.97
N ALA A 794 25.78 -3.71 3.88
CA ALA A 794 24.80 -4.18 2.90
C ALA A 794 23.43 -3.52 3.07
N GLY A 795 22.96 -3.35 4.30
CA GLY A 795 21.71 -2.63 4.60
C GLY A 795 21.76 -1.18 4.14
N LEU A 796 22.87 -0.49 4.39
CA LEU A 796 23.11 0.87 3.93
C LEU A 796 23.18 0.96 2.40
N VAL A 797 23.86 0.01 1.74
CA VAL A 797 23.88 -0.10 0.27
C VAL A 797 22.48 -0.31 -0.27
N VAL A 798 21.67 -1.20 0.31
CA VAL A 798 20.27 -1.38 -0.11
C VAL A 798 19.45 -0.11 0.08
N ALA A 799 19.68 0.64 1.16
CA ALA A 799 18.98 1.90 1.42
C ALA A 799 19.35 2.99 0.39
N VAL A 800 20.63 3.12 0.06
CA VAL A 800 21.16 4.11 -0.90
C VAL A 800 20.83 3.72 -2.35
N TRP A 801 21.00 2.45 -2.71
CA TRP A 801 20.82 1.96 -4.09
C TRP A 801 19.36 1.58 -4.41
N GLY A 802 18.63 0.99 -3.47
CA GLY A 802 17.25 0.52 -3.65
C GLY A 802 17.10 -0.79 -4.44
N GLY A 803 18.20 -1.43 -4.86
CA GLY A 803 18.20 -2.69 -5.62
C GLY A 803 18.42 -2.54 -7.14
N PRO A 804 18.43 -3.64 -7.93
CA PRO A 804 18.73 -3.63 -9.37
C PRO A 804 17.53 -3.23 -10.25
N ALA A 805 17.65 -2.16 -11.07
CA ALA A 805 16.57 -1.47 -11.82
C ALA A 805 15.72 -2.42 -12.65
N ARG A 806 16.40 -3.30 -13.37
CA ARG A 806 15.81 -4.29 -14.24
C ARG A 806 16.12 -5.66 -13.65
N ARG A 807 15.12 -6.54 -13.63
CA ARG A 807 15.27 -7.93 -13.18
C ARG A 807 15.74 -8.06 -11.72
N PRO A 808 15.04 -7.46 -10.74
CA PRO A 808 15.42 -7.52 -9.34
C PRO A 808 15.58 -8.95 -8.82
N MET A 809 14.83 -9.93 -9.34
CA MET A 809 15.00 -11.33 -8.94
C MET A 809 16.34 -11.93 -9.36
N ARG A 810 16.95 -11.44 -10.46
CA ARG A 810 18.34 -11.79 -10.78
C ARG A 810 19.32 -11.20 -9.76
N GLY A 811 19.04 -10.01 -9.24
CA GLY A 811 19.79 -9.44 -8.12
C GLY A 811 19.71 -10.31 -6.87
N VAL A 812 18.51 -10.82 -6.54
CA VAL A 812 18.32 -11.79 -5.45
C VAL A 812 19.17 -13.05 -5.69
N LEU A 813 19.11 -13.63 -6.89
CA LEU A 813 19.89 -14.82 -7.24
C LEU A 813 21.41 -14.57 -7.21
N LEU A 814 21.88 -13.40 -7.64
CA LEU A 814 23.28 -13.00 -7.57
C LEU A 814 23.75 -12.79 -6.12
N ALA A 815 22.93 -12.18 -5.27
CA ALA A 815 23.23 -12.06 -3.85
C ALA A 815 23.32 -13.44 -3.18
N ILE A 816 22.43 -14.37 -3.53
CA ILE A 816 22.48 -15.75 -3.05
C ILE A 816 23.71 -16.49 -3.60
N LEU A 817 24.12 -16.22 -4.84
CA LEU A 817 25.38 -16.75 -5.38
C LEU A 817 26.60 -16.19 -4.64
N ALA A 818 26.57 -14.91 -4.23
CA ALA A 818 27.62 -14.34 -3.39
C ALA A 818 27.67 -15.00 -2.00
N ILE A 819 26.51 -15.35 -1.40
CA ILE A 819 26.46 -16.18 -0.19
C ILE A 819 27.12 -17.54 -0.46
N ALA A 820 26.80 -18.20 -1.57
CA ALA A 820 27.38 -19.48 -1.95
C ALA A 820 28.92 -19.44 -2.07
N LEU A 821 29.44 -18.42 -2.74
CA LEU A 821 30.88 -18.19 -2.88
C LEU A 821 31.53 -17.88 -1.54
N SER A 822 30.86 -17.11 -0.69
CA SER A 822 31.33 -16.79 0.67
C SER A 822 31.39 -18.03 1.55
N CYS A 823 30.40 -18.93 1.44
CA CYS A 823 30.44 -20.24 2.11
C CYS A 823 31.66 -21.06 1.66
N VAL A 824 31.96 -21.09 0.36
CA VAL A 824 33.17 -21.77 -0.14
C VAL A 824 34.42 -21.12 0.42
N LEU A 825 34.50 -19.77 0.43
CA LEU A 825 35.64 -19.02 0.95
C LEU A 825 35.98 -19.38 2.41
N VAL A 826 34.96 -19.50 3.27
CA VAL A 826 35.12 -19.95 4.67
C VAL A 826 35.75 -21.34 4.76
N GLY A 827 35.42 -22.24 3.84
CA GLY A 827 35.85 -23.63 3.88
C GLY A 827 37.21 -23.92 3.21
N LEU A 828 37.78 -23.00 2.42
CA LEU A 828 38.95 -23.27 1.57
C LEU A 828 40.27 -23.44 2.35
N ARG A 829 40.53 -22.65 3.40
CA ARG A 829 41.78 -22.75 4.15
C ARG A 829 41.58 -22.45 5.63
N PRO A 830 42.43 -22.99 6.51
CA PRO A 830 42.49 -22.64 7.93
C PRO A 830 43.06 -21.22 8.15
N ASP A 831 42.43 -20.21 7.58
CA ASP A 831 42.84 -18.81 7.69
C ASP A 831 41.70 -17.97 8.26
N LEU A 832 41.97 -17.29 9.38
CA LEU A 832 40.96 -16.52 10.10
C LEU A 832 40.44 -15.33 9.27
N ALA A 833 41.29 -14.71 8.45
CA ALA A 833 40.87 -13.60 7.59
C ALA A 833 39.92 -14.07 6.49
N LEU A 834 40.15 -15.26 5.92
CA LEU A 834 39.23 -15.88 4.97
C LEU A 834 37.89 -16.27 5.61
N VAL A 835 37.92 -16.83 6.83
CA VAL A 835 36.70 -17.14 7.59
C VAL A 835 35.91 -15.87 7.91
N ALA A 836 36.59 -14.81 8.35
CA ALA A 836 35.98 -13.52 8.64
C ALA A 836 35.40 -12.85 7.38
N ALA A 837 36.15 -12.84 6.27
CA ALA A 837 35.70 -12.31 4.99
C ALA A 837 34.48 -13.08 4.45
N GLY A 838 34.49 -14.41 4.56
CA GLY A 838 33.36 -15.25 4.16
C GLY A 838 32.14 -15.07 5.06
N ALA A 839 32.30 -14.99 6.39
CA ALA A 839 31.20 -14.70 7.32
C ALA A 839 30.60 -13.30 7.10
N CYS A 840 31.43 -12.32 6.77
CA CYS A 840 31.02 -10.98 6.32
C CYS A 840 30.22 -11.05 5.02
N GLY A 841 30.71 -11.79 4.02
CA GLY A 841 30.02 -11.98 2.73
C GLY A 841 28.68 -12.71 2.85
N ILE A 842 28.56 -13.72 3.72
CA ILE A 842 27.30 -14.42 4.01
C ILE A 842 26.28 -13.45 4.60
N ALA A 843 26.66 -12.67 5.61
CA ALA A 843 25.76 -11.72 6.27
C ALA A 843 25.35 -10.55 5.36
N ALA A 844 26.31 -9.99 4.60
CA ALA A 844 26.04 -8.99 3.59
C ALA A 844 25.07 -9.50 2.51
N GLY A 845 25.32 -10.71 2.00
CA GLY A 845 24.47 -11.36 1.02
C GLY A 845 23.05 -11.60 1.55
N LEU A 846 22.89 -12.07 2.79
CA LEU A 846 21.58 -12.30 3.41
C LEU A 846 20.79 -11.00 3.56
N THR A 847 21.45 -9.91 3.97
CA THR A 847 20.83 -8.58 4.06
C THR A 847 20.42 -8.06 2.68
N MET A 848 21.28 -8.19 1.66
CA MET A 848 20.95 -7.80 0.28
C MET A 848 19.77 -8.61 -0.27
N THR A 849 19.79 -9.94 -0.12
CA THR A 849 18.70 -10.83 -0.52
C THR A 849 17.38 -10.40 0.12
N THR A 850 17.38 -10.16 1.43
CA THR A 850 16.17 -9.75 2.17
C THR A 850 15.67 -8.37 1.73
N GLY A 851 16.58 -7.42 1.53
CA GLY A 851 16.27 -6.07 1.10
C GLY A 851 15.64 -6.02 -0.30
N ILE A 852 16.29 -6.65 -1.28
CA ILE A 852 15.80 -6.71 -2.66
C ILE A 852 14.48 -7.50 -2.72
N TYR A 853 14.37 -8.58 -1.96
CA TYR A 853 13.15 -9.39 -1.90
C TYR A 853 11.94 -8.61 -1.35
N ARG A 854 12.12 -7.84 -0.26
CA ARG A 854 11.06 -6.97 0.27
C ARG A 854 10.56 -5.97 -0.77
N ALA A 855 11.47 -5.42 -1.58
CA ALA A 855 11.12 -4.51 -2.66
C ALA A 855 10.27 -5.19 -3.75
N ILE A 856 10.57 -6.46 -4.10
CA ILE A 856 9.75 -7.24 -5.04
C ILE A 856 8.35 -7.50 -4.47
N VAL A 857 8.26 -7.88 -3.19
CA VAL A 857 6.98 -8.14 -2.52
C VAL A 857 6.09 -6.90 -2.52
N GLN A 858 6.67 -5.71 -2.27
CA GLN A 858 5.94 -4.44 -2.28
C GLN A 858 5.28 -4.08 -3.62
N VAL A 859 5.81 -4.60 -4.73
CA VAL A 859 5.29 -4.37 -6.08
C VAL A 859 4.27 -5.45 -6.48
N LYS A 860 4.51 -6.70 -6.06
CA LYS A 860 3.76 -7.87 -6.54
C LYS A 860 2.58 -8.28 -5.67
N ILE A 861 2.47 -7.78 -4.45
CA ILE A 861 1.40 -8.14 -3.51
C ILE A 861 0.66 -6.86 -3.09
N PRO A 862 -0.69 -6.81 -3.10
CA PRO A 862 -1.41 -5.61 -2.67
C PRO A 862 -1.15 -5.27 -1.19
N GLN A 863 -1.22 -3.98 -0.85
CA GLN A 863 -0.81 -3.48 0.47
C GLN A 863 -1.59 -4.13 1.62
N ARG A 864 -2.91 -4.38 1.49
CA ARG A 864 -3.70 -5.10 2.50
C ARG A 864 -3.20 -6.51 2.81
N TYR A 865 -2.50 -7.14 1.85
CA TYR A 865 -1.90 -8.46 2.04
C TYR A 865 -0.43 -8.40 2.45
N HIS A 866 0.21 -7.23 2.59
CA HIS A 866 1.62 -7.15 3.01
C HIS A 866 1.86 -7.74 4.38
N GLY A 867 0.99 -7.48 5.37
CA GLY A 867 1.08 -8.13 6.68
C GLY A 867 0.93 -9.65 6.58
N ARG A 868 0.00 -10.10 5.73
CA ARG A 868 -0.30 -11.53 5.45
C ARG A 868 0.86 -12.22 4.75
N ALA A 869 1.46 -11.57 3.76
CA ALA A 869 2.59 -12.05 2.98
C ALA A 869 3.92 -11.92 3.73
N ALA A 870 4.09 -10.92 4.59
CA ALA A 870 5.23 -10.82 5.50
C ALA A 870 5.13 -11.90 6.57
N ALA A 871 3.95 -12.13 7.16
CA ALA A 871 3.71 -13.25 8.06
C ALA A 871 3.85 -14.60 7.35
N LEU A 872 3.42 -14.74 6.08
CA LEU A 872 3.63 -15.95 5.27
C LEU A 872 5.08 -16.12 4.83
N ASN A 873 5.81 -15.07 4.49
CA ASN A 873 7.23 -15.13 4.12
C ASN A 873 8.11 -15.34 5.34
N GLN A 874 7.75 -14.78 6.49
CA GLN A 874 8.34 -15.12 7.78
C GLN A 874 7.82 -16.47 8.28
N MET A 875 6.66 -16.93 7.84
CA MET A 875 6.27 -18.30 8.04
C MET A 875 7.03 -19.22 7.09
N ILE A 876 7.42 -18.80 5.87
CA ILE A 876 7.97 -19.65 4.78
C ILE A 876 9.48 -19.67 4.70
N SER A 877 10.14 -18.53 4.90
CA SER A 877 11.54 -18.49 5.30
C SER A 877 11.77 -19.40 6.51
N TRP A 878 10.73 -19.65 7.31
CA TRP A 878 10.76 -20.54 8.44
C TRP A 878 9.91 -21.82 8.29
N SER A 879 9.18 -22.02 7.17
CA SER A 879 8.26 -23.17 6.97
C SER A 879 9.01 -24.37 6.38
N THR A 880 10.32 -24.22 6.26
CA THR A 880 11.28 -25.32 6.28
C THR A 880 11.35 -26.01 7.64
N LEU A 881 10.66 -25.47 8.64
CA LEU A 881 10.14 -26.19 9.81
C LEU A 881 8.60 -26.32 9.66
N PRO A 882 7.99 -27.46 10.03
CA PRO A 882 6.81 -28.02 9.34
C PRO A 882 5.46 -27.33 9.62
N ARG A 883 4.55 -27.37 8.62
CA ARG A 883 3.13 -26.91 8.64
C ARG A 883 2.23 -27.67 9.62
N PRO A 884 1.19 -27.03 10.18
CA PRO A 884 0.05 -27.70 10.82
C PRO A 884 -1.07 -28.05 9.82
N GLY A 885 -1.61 -29.28 9.94
CA GLY A 885 -2.89 -29.78 9.40
C GLY A 885 -2.92 -30.21 7.92
N GLY A 886 -3.10 -31.47 7.53
CA GLY A 886 -3.41 -32.70 8.26
C GLY A 886 -3.09 -33.97 7.46
N ALA A 887 -3.10 -35.09 8.18
CA ALA A 887 -2.99 -36.49 7.76
C ALA A 887 -1.70 -36.96 7.02
N ALA A 888 -1.04 -37.92 7.69
CA ALA A 888 -0.09 -38.92 7.19
C ALA A 888 1.37 -38.50 6.85
N GLN A 889 2.28 -38.93 7.74
CA GLN A 889 3.68 -39.35 7.53
C GLN A 889 4.73 -38.36 6.97
N ARG A 890 5.56 -37.86 7.92
CA ARG A 890 7.05 -37.75 7.95
C ARG A 890 7.53 -36.37 8.45
N PRO A 891 8.38 -36.28 9.50
CA PRO A 891 8.97 -35.01 9.91
C PRO A 891 10.19 -34.71 9.04
N ARG A 892 10.23 -33.57 8.34
CA ARG A 892 11.48 -33.03 7.80
C ARG A 892 11.82 -31.70 8.50
N ARG A 893 12.47 -31.84 9.67
CA ARG A 893 13.15 -30.79 10.47
C ARG A 893 14.68 -30.94 10.37
N VAL A 894 15.18 -31.30 9.19
CA VAL A 894 16.49 -31.95 9.03
C VAL A 894 17.64 -30.94 8.99
N GLY A 895 17.52 -29.75 8.39
CA GLY A 895 18.67 -28.86 8.14
C GLY A 895 19.41 -28.35 9.39
N PHE A 896 18.67 -27.87 10.39
CA PHE A 896 19.25 -27.13 11.53
C PHE A 896 19.71 -28.05 12.67
N ALA A 897 18.86 -28.98 13.10
CA ALA A 897 19.13 -29.85 14.25
C ALA A 897 19.80 -31.20 13.88
N VAL A 898 19.71 -31.63 12.61
CA VAL A 898 20.12 -32.97 12.18
C VAL A 898 21.26 -32.92 11.16
N LEU A 899 21.17 -32.06 10.14
CA LEU A 899 22.09 -32.05 9.01
C LEU A 899 23.46 -31.48 9.41
N ALA A 900 23.50 -30.35 10.12
CA ALA A 900 24.77 -29.77 10.57
C ALA A 900 25.55 -30.72 11.52
N PRO A 901 24.91 -31.31 12.56
CA PRO A 901 25.58 -32.32 13.39
C PRO A 901 25.93 -33.62 12.66
N ALA A 902 25.00 -34.18 11.86
CA ALA A 902 25.24 -35.44 11.16
C ALA A 902 26.32 -35.30 10.09
N ALA A 903 26.35 -34.19 9.36
CA ALA A 903 27.39 -33.93 8.38
C ALA A 903 28.75 -33.74 9.06
N THR A 904 28.80 -33.02 10.18
CA THR A 904 30.05 -32.84 10.94
C THR A 904 30.55 -34.17 11.52
N ALA A 905 29.67 -34.99 12.09
CA ALA A 905 30.01 -36.32 12.61
C ALA A 905 30.49 -37.28 11.50
N PHE A 906 29.94 -37.15 10.29
CA PHE A 906 30.33 -37.97 9.14
C PHE A 906 31.68 -37.54 8.53
N PHE A 907 31.90 -36.24 8.35
CA PHE A 907 33.09 -35.71 7.68
C PHE A 907 34.29 -35.54 8.60
N GLY A 908 34.09 -35.21 9.88
CA GLY A 908 35.16 -34.96 10.85
C GLY A 908 36.20 -36.08 10.91
N PRO A 909 35.82 -37.34 11.23
CA PRO A 909 36.75 -38.46 11.32
C PRO A 909 37.48 -38.76 9.99
N LYS A 910 36.83 -38.48 8.86
CA LYS A 910 37.37 -38.78 7.52
C LYS A 910 38.39 -37.73 7.04
N LEU A 911 38.45 -36.57 7.69
CA LEU A 911 39.36 -35.46 7.38
C LEU A 911 40.43 -35.25 8.47
N MET A 912 40.60 -36.20 9.37
CA MET A 912 41.78 -36.30 10.23
C MET A 912 42.98 -36.86 9.47
N PRO A 913 44.22 -36.68 9.97
CA PRO A 913 45.40 -37.30 9.36
C PRO A 913 45.22 -38.81 9.17
N GLY A 914 45.44 -39.32 7.96
CA GLY A 914 45.20 -40.73 7.60
C GLY A 914 43.73 -41.11 7.30
N GLY A 915 42.80 -40.15 7.36
CA GLY A 915 41.39 -40.36 7.05
C GLY A 915 41.10 -40.55 5.55
N ALA A 916 39.98 -41.21 5.23
CA ALA A 916 39.60 -41.57 3.86
C ALA A 916 39.40 -40.39 2.90
N LEU A 917 39.09 -39.19 3.42
CA LEU A 917 38.92 -37.96 2.63
C LEU A 917 40.14 -37.03 2.67
N ALA A 918 41.15 -37.33 3.50
CA ALA A 918 42.39 -36.56 3.59
C ALA A 918 43.14 -36.42 2.25
N PRO A 919 43.29 -37.48 1.40
CA PRO A 919 44.04 -37.35 0.15
C PRO A 919 43.28 -36.61 -0.97
N THR A 920 41.95 -36.45 -0.85
CA THR A 920 41.10 -35.82 -1.86
C THR A 920 40.57 -34.48 -1.36
N ALA A 921 39.48 -34.48 -0.60
CA ALA A 921 38.87 -33.28 -0.05
C ALA A 921 39.82 -32.52 0.90
N GLY A 922 40.70 -33.23 1.61
CA GLY A 922 41.71 -32.62 2.49
C GLY A 922 42.74 -31.75 1.76
N ARG A 923 42.96 -31.93 0.46
CA ARG A 923 43.77 -30.99 -0.35
C ARG A 923 43.09 -29.65 -0.57
N LEU A 924 41.75 -29.64 -0.53
CA LEU A 924 40.93 -28.46 -0.76
C LEU A 924 40.66 -27.71 0.55
N VAL A 925 40.30 -28.39 1.63
CA VAL A 925 39.86 -27.76 2.89
C VAL A 925 40.87 -27.87 4.04
N GLY A 926 41.96 -28.61 3.83
CA GLY A 926 42.93 -28.98 4.85
C GLY A 926 42.55 -30.27 5.59
N VAL A 927 43.47 -30.74 6.44
CA VAL A 927 43.31 -31.95 7.27
C VAL A 927 43.50 -31.55 8.74
N GLY A 928 42.68 -32.09 9.64
CA GLY A 928 42.73 -31.78 11.07
C GLY A 928 41.38 -31.37 11.65
N GLU A 929 41.41 -30.86 12.87
CA GLU A 929 40.22 -30.45 13.60
C GLU A 929 39.48 -29.29 12.90
N GLY A 930 38.14 -29.31 12.98
CA GLY A 930 37.27 -28.36 12.28
C GLY A 930 37.21 -28.50 10.76
N ARG A 931 38.08 -29.28 10.11
CA ARG A 931 38.07 -29.41 8.63
C ARG A 931 36.85 -30.14 8.08
N GLY A 932 36.26 -31.03 8.88
CA GLY A 932 34.93 -31.59 8.59
C GLY A 932 33.85 -30.52 8.47
N ILE A 933 33.90 -29.49 9.32
CA ILE A 933 33.00 -28.34 9.28
C ILE A 933 33.28 -27.49 8.04
N ALA A 934 34.57 -27.24 7.73
CA ALA A 934 34.98 -26.53 6.53
C ALA A 934 34.45 -27.21 5.24
N LEU A 935 34.46 -28.55 5.18
CA LEU A 935 33.86 -29.28 4.05
C LEU A 935 32.33 -29.09 3.97
N VAL A 936 31.62 -29.03 5.10
CA VAL A 936 30.17 -28.76 5.12
C VAL A 936 29.87 -27.37 4.53
N TYR A 937 30.70 -26.37 4.83
CA TYR A 937 30.59 -25.03 4.23
C TYR A 937 30.76 -25.07 2.71
N VAL A 938 31.78 -25.78 2.20
CA VAL A 938 31.99 -25.93 0.76
C VAL A 938 30.81 -26.64 0.09
N LEU A 939 30.33 -27.76 0.68
CA LEU A 939 29.20 -28.52 0.13
C LEU A 939 27.90 -27.72 0.14
N ALA A 940 27.63 -26.97 1.22
CA ALA A 940 26.49 -26.07 1.30
C ALA A 940 26.58 -24.96 0.25
N GLY A 941 27.76 -24.32 0.10
CA GLY A 941 28.01 -23.33 -0.94
C GLY A 941 27.78 -23.88 -2.34
N LEU A 942 28.33 -25.05 -2.66
CA LEU A 942 28.11 -25.72 -3.95
C LEU A 942 26.62 -26.06 -4.19
N ALA A 943 25.92 -26.57 -3.18
CA ALA A 943 24.49 -26.86 -3.27
C ALA A 943 23.65 -25.59 -3.52
N ILE A 944 23.96 -24.49 -2.83
CA ILE A 944 23.33 -23.18 -3.04
C ILE A 944 23.63 -22.67 -4.46
N ALA A 945 24.88 -22.79 -4.94
CA ALA A 945 25.25 -22.40 -6.30
C ALA A 945 24.50 -23.20 -7.36
N VAL A 946 24.38 -24.53 -7.19
CA VAL A 946 23.56 -25.39 -8.05
C VAL A 946 22.09 -24.99 -7.99
N LEU A 947 21.56 -24.70 -6.80
CA LEU A 947 20.19 -24.22 -6.63
C LEU A 947 19.96 -22.90 -7.39
N VAL A 948 20.90 -21.96 -7.33
CA VAL A 948 20.85 -20.71 -8.11
C VAL A 948 20.89 -21.00 -9.61
N LEU A 949 21.78 -21.88 -10.07
CA LEU A 949 21.87 -22.26 -11.49
C LEU A 949 20.56 -22.88 -11.99
N VAL A 950 20.00 -23.84 -11.26
CA VAL A 950 18.71 -24.46 -11.59
C VAL A 950 17.60 -23.41 -11.58
N SER A 951 17.54 -22.58 -10.54
CA SER A 951 16.51 -21.53 -10.40
C SER A 951 16.60 -20.45 -11.47
N SER A 952 17.81 -20.16 -11.97
CA SER A 952 18.03 -19.25 -13.09
C SER A 952 17.45 -19.76 -14.41
N ARG A 953 17.23 -21.09 -14.53
CA ARG A 953 16.59 -21.74 -15.69
C ARG A 953 15.08 -21.86 -15.53
N ILE A 954 14.57 -21.89 -14.30
CA ILE A 954 13.13 -21.94 -14.02
C ILE A 954 12.54 -20.55 -14.27
N LYS A 955 11.81 -20.39 -15.38
CA LYS A 955 11.18 -19.11 -15.76
C LYS A 955 10.34 -18.50 -14.63
N ALA A 956 9.58 -19.34 -13.91
CA ALA A 956 8.72 -18.90 -12.82
C ALA A 956 9.47 -18.21 -11.66
N ILE A 957 10.77 -18.46 -11.51
CA ILE A 957 11.64 -17.84 -10.51
C ILE A 957 12.51 -16.77 -11.18
N ALA A 958 13.26 -17.11 -12.22
CA ALA A 958 14.23 -16.22 -12.86
C ALA A 958 13.61 -14.97 -13.53
N ARG A 959 12.32 -15.04 -13.87
CA ARG A 959 11.53 -13.96 -14.47
C ARG A 959 10.33 -13.61 -13.61
N PHE A 960 10.37 -13.94 -12.32
CA PHE A 960 9.28 -13.67 -11.39
C PHE A 960 8.86 -12.19 -11.44
N ASP A 961 9.83 -11.28 -11.47
CA ASP A 961 9.59 -9.85 -11.49
C ASP A 961 8.95 -9.33 -12.79
N THR A 962 9.14 -10.00 -13.94
CA THR A 962 8.53 -9.60 -15.22
C THR A 962 7.24 -10.38 -15.55
N GLU A 963 7.13 -11.64 -15.11
CA GLU A 963 6.01 -12.53 -15.49
C GLU A 963 4.95 -12.66 -14.40
N ALA A 964 5.25 -12.37 -13.13
CA ALA A 964 4.22 -12.27 -12.10
C ALA A 964 3.47 -10.95 -12.26
N PRO A 965 2.12 -10.95 -12.21
CA PRO A 965 1.35 -9.73 -12.30
C PRO A 965 1.68 -8.79 -11.14
N ASP A 966 1.69 -7.49 -11.41
CA ASP A 966 1.80 -6.48 -10.36
C ASP A 966 0.53 -6.46 -9.50
N ALA A 967 0.67 -5.93 -8.29
CA ALA A 967 -0.45 -5.76 -7.39
C ALA A 967 -1.54 -4.88 -8.02
N ILE A 968 -2.80 -5.30 -7.86
CA ILE A 968 -3.96 -4.46 -8.18
C ILE A 968 -4.07 -3.38 -7.09
N PRO A 969 -4.46 -2.12 -7.42
CA PRO A 969 -4.81 -1.11 -6.44
C PRO A 969 -5.72 -1.65 -5.33
N ASP A 970 -5.40 -1.28 -4.10
CA ASP A 970 -6.06 -1.82 -2.91
C ASP A 970 -7.57 -1.57 -2.90
N ASP A 971 -7.99 -0.36 -3.29
CA ASP A 971 -9.39 0.03 -3.43
C ASP A 971 -10.18 -0.86 -4.40
N LEU A 972 -9.56 -1.31 -5.51
CA LEU A 972 -10.21 -2.21 -6.46
C LEU A 972 -10.37 -3.62 -5.89
N VAL A 973 -9.42 -4.07 -5.06
CA VAL A 973 -9.57 -5.32 -4.31
C VAL A 973 -10.71 -5.19 -3.29
N GLY A 974 -10.85 -4.01 -2.68
CA GLY A 974 -11.97 -3.70 -1.79
C GLY A 974 -13.33 -3.77 -2.48
N VAL A 975 -13.45 -3.16 -3.67
CA VAL A 975 -14.66 -3.24 -4.50
C VAL A 975 -15.01 -4.69 -4.85
N GLN A 976 -14.03 -5.51 -5.24
CA GLN A 976 -14.25 -6.94 -5.49
C GLN A 976 -14.71 -7.69 -4.23
N SER A 977 -14.17 -7.33 -3.07
CA SER A 977 -14.54 -7.95 -1.79
C SER A 977 -15.96 -7.58 -1.36
N LEU A 978 -16.38 -6.33 -1.59
CA LEU A 978 -17.77 -5.87 -1.42
C LEU A 978 -18.72 -6.61 -2.37
N GLN A 979 -18.36 -6.74 -3.64
CA GLN A 979 -19.15 -7.49 -4.63
C GLN A 979 -19.31 -8.96 -4.24
N HIS A 980 -18.23 -9.61 -3.77
CA HIS A 980 -18.28 -11.00 -3.32
C HIS A 980 -19.13 -11.18 -2.05
N ARG A 981 -19.09 -10.22 -1.11
CA ARG A 981 -19.99 -10.22 0.06
C ARG A 981 -21.46 -10.13 -0.34
N ARG A 982 -21.79 -9.31 -1.34
CA ARG A 982 -23.17 -9.10 -1.85
C ARG A 982 -23.67 -10.29 -2.68
N ASP A 983 -22.81 -10.91 -3.49
CA ASP A 983 -23.16 -12.05 -4.33
C ASP A 983 -22.04 -13.13 -4.37
N PRO A 984 -22.04 -14.07 -3.40
CA PRO A 984 -21.05 -15.13 -3.31
C PRO A 984 -21.12 -16.15 -4.45
N ALA A 985 -22.25 -16.23 -5.18
CA ALA A 985 -22.51 -17.23 -6.21
C ALA A 985 -22.13 -16.74 -7.62
N ALA A 986 -22.16 -15.42 -7.87
CA ALA A 986 -21.82 -14.83 -9.17
C ALA A 986 -20.33 -14.55 -9.39
N THR A 987 -19.49 -14.67 -8.35
CA THR A 987 -18.07 -14.31 -8.42
C THR A 987 -17.17 -15.51 -8.11
N GLY A 988 -16.31 -15.87 -9.08
CA GLY A 988 -15.21 -16.80 -8.82
C GLY A 988 -14.27 -16.27 -7.73
N PRO A 989 -13.42 -17.11 -7.12
CA PRO A 989 -12.54 -16.69 -6.02
C PRO A 989 -11.71 -15.46 -6.42
N VAL A 990 -11.54 -14.52 -5.48
CA VAL A 990 -10.76 -13.29 -5.61
C VAL A 990 -9.32 -13.65 -6.02
N VAL A 991 -9.08 -13.75 -7.33
CA VAL A 991 -7.77 -14.00 -7.93
C VAL A 991 -7.50 -12.85 -8.87
N ALA A 992 -6.48 -12.07 -8.52
CA ALA A 992 -5.97 -10.97 -9.32
C ALA A 992 -5.33 -11.51 -10.61
N SER A 993 -6.14 -11.70 -11.65
CA SER A 993 -5.64 -11.62 -13.03
C SER A 993 -5.92 -10.21 -13.52
N ARG A 994 -4.86 -9.40 -13.70
CA ARG A 994 -4.96 -8.21 -14.55
C ARG A 994 -5.47 -8.72 -15.91
N PRO A 995 -6.54 -8.18 -16.50
CA PRO A 995 -6.73 -8.35 -17.94
C PRO A 995 -5.48 -7.77 -18.60
N ARG A 996 -4.90 -8.46 -19.58
CA ARG A 996 -3.87 -7.82 -20.40
C ARG A 996 -4.50 -6.59 -21.07
N ALA A 997 -3.74 -5.54 -21.33
CA ALA A 997 -4.23 -4.40 -22.13
C ALA A 997 -4.79 -4.86 -23.50
N SER A 998 -4.38 -6.03 -23.99
CA SER A 998 -4.94 -6.68 -25.18
C SER A 998 -6.31 -7.36 -24.99
N GLU A 999 -6.73 -7.64 -23.76
CA GLU A 999 -8.00 -8.31 -23.43
C GLU A 999 -9.12 -7.31 -23.10
N LEU A 1000 -8.80 -6.03 -22.89
CA LEU A 1000 -9.79 -4.95 -22.86
C LEU A 1000 -10.27 -4.53 -24.26
N VAL A 1001 -9.55 -4.96 -25.31
CA VAL A 1001 -9.84 -4.64 -26.72
C VAL A 1001 -10.62 -5.75 -27.45
N ALA A 1002 -10.74 -6.94 -26.86
CA ALA A 1002 -11.48 -8.04 -27.49
C ALA A 1002 -12.48 -8.65 -26.51
N GLY A 1003 -13.77 -8.33 -26.69
CA GLY A 1003 -14.89 -8.85 -25.89
C GLY A 1003 -15.16 -10.34 -26.08
N ARG A 1004 -14.21 -11.21 -25.71
CA ARG A 1004 -14.45 -12.65 -25.51
C ARG A 1004 -14.29 -12.99 -24.04
N ARG A 1005 -15.42 -13.34 -23.39
CA ARG A 1005 -15.44 -13.98 -22.07
C ARG A 1005 -15.26 -15.52 -22.24
N PRO A 1006 -14.72 -16.20 -21.20
CA PRO A 1006 -14.07 -17.51 -21.29
C PRO A 1006 -14.94 -18.68 -21.76
#